data_AF-A0A9W7CUE9-F1
#
_entry.id   AF-A0A9W7CUE9-F1
#
_cell.length_a   1.000
_cell.length_b   1.000
_cell.length_c   1.000
_cell.angle_alpha   90.00
_cell.angle_beta   90.00
_cell.angle_gamma   90.00
#
_symmetry.space_group_name_H-M   'P 1'
#
loop_
_entity.id
_entity.type
_entity.pdbx_description
1 polymer ?
#
loop_
_entity_poly.entity_id
_entity_poly.type
_entity_poly.pdbx_seq_one_letter_code
_entity_poly.pdbx_strand_id
1 'polypeptide(L)'
;MPPSDEVTEEPAPATAAPPGGKPRVPATALPAASLFNRLDEADLKEATRLGLLREHLPVSLDAGAPEFGIAYEKKGGDKVAGCGADVFSSQKSLQERCKQFAMQRGFQLFVSGSSTRANGGGNVKYRCKKLHGQQFLDPHTPASKLQCPFYINGYGKDQNWKITRACFLHNHYKFIGWRAAPPPPASASAALMPPAVLAAAKASAKASAKASAKGGDATPEAPPPPPSGEQDAVAAEAAAEAVTPAPAQRVKAQRNTTMSMKALCRMVTEEVNRYPAANVVMAKLDGKMIRRILLGQGHTINHMMASRIKRQLQEARIGKVRASFQKLGGYLKIVAEKNPGSFYQVETAENGLFKRALFMSSATLNAVKYCRKIVSLDHITHSEETPETPVGKLEDDENDDVICGVYLKAATKDFNDEVLTFALALVSEENEENWEWFLNALQNTQVVDWNTYTVIAGRTRGLQSAIKAVWPQASHHFCMRRVVEDELMIAKKIPMTPEKKQSIFDLARSDSETEYDTLRKALVRTNEAAVAYLDELDRANWVKYAFLEAFRRPTFNELTSDLSMSLGSDELFSQHASASHISWFGEDPVGSSQPLYTFNQYFMKIAENFHQRRQSVKLRPVQELVPMRDTQLQQILQGSQRCESIPCANGLYMVRYLGPTRLKIPDSWRHVNLVDWECTCQDWQDQQFPCLHAIHAAELEQRRIDTLYDTKQNSIDNYLACYATAFTPWPLDASSIALDMSVKTSLDLFYSEEATGRRKPGPRSKKKHNKEQIVL
;
A
#
# COMPACT_ATOMS: atom_id res chain seq x y z
N MET A 1 57.59 -5.26 -26.81
CA MET A 1 58.57 -6.28 -27.28
C MET A 1 58.39 -7.52 -26.39
N PRO A 2 58.34 -8.72 -26.97
CA PRO A 2 58.20 -10.01 -26.27
C PRO A 2 59.61 -10.58 -25.94
N PRO A 3 59.83 -11.87 -25.56
CA PRO A 3 59.45 -13.12 -26.28
C PRO A 3 58.37 -13.94 -25.53
N SER A 4 57.53 -14.80 -26.13
CA SER A 4 57.71 -15.92 -27.10
C SER A 4 58.17 -17.23 -26.44
N ASP A 5 57.33 -18.28 -26.53
CA ASP A 5 57.52 -19.32 -27.57
C ASP A 5 56.24 -20.16 -27.77
N GLU A 6 55.87 -20.33 -29.04
CA GLU A 6 54.84 -21.27 -29.52
C GLU A 6 55.50 -22.57 -29.98
N VAL A 7 54.75 -23.67 -30.01
CA VAL A 7 54.90 -24.67 -31.08
C VAL A 7 53.51 -24.97 -31.64
N THR A 8 53.38 -24.72 -32.95
CA THR A 8 52.22 -25.00 -33.80
C THR A 8 52.36 -26.35 -34.48
N GLU A 9 51.25 -26.97 -34.89
CA GLU A 9 51.26 -27.94 -35.99
C GLU A 9 49.96 -27.84 -36.82
N GLU A 10 50.09 -28.00 -38.13
CA GLU A 10 49.10 -27.67 -39.18
C GLU A 10 48.31 -28.91 -39.72
N PRO A 11 47.32 -28.75 -40.63
CA PRO A 11 46.20 -29.69 -40.71
C PRO A 11 46.15 -30.68 -41.91
N ALA A 12 45.16 -31.59 -41.81
CA ALA A 12 44.49 -32.36 -42.88
C ALA A 12 45.24 -33.63 -43.39
N PRO A 13 44.51 -34.72 -43.74
CA PRO A 13 43.51 -34.69 -44.82
C PRO A 13 42.11 -35.21 -44.45
N ALA A 14 41.11 -34.84 -45.27
CA ALA A 14 39.76 -35.38 -45.19
C ALA A 14 39.64 -36.75 -45.89
N THR A 15 38.96 -37.70 -45.27
CA THR A 15 38.44 -38.91 -45.93
C THR A 15 36.99 -39.16 -45.53
N ALA A 16 36.19 -39.68 -46.47
CA ALA A 16 34.74 -39.61 -46.44
C ALA A 16 34.06 -40.63 -45.51
N ALA A 17 32.85 -40.31 -45.06
CA ALA A 17 32.00 -41.18 -44.25
C ALA A 17 31.26 -42.24 -45.07
N PRO A 18 30.99 -43.42 -44.49
CA PRO A 18 29.80 -44.21 -44.76
C PRO A 18 28.76 -44.08 -43.61
N PRO A 19 27.45 -44.15 -43.88
CA PRO A 19 26.41 -43.87 -42.89
C PRO A 19 25.93 -45.12 -42.12
N GLY A 20 25.41 -44.90 -40.91
CA GLY A 20 24.44 -45.82 -40.30
C GLY A 20 24.83 -46.48 -38.97
N GLY A 21 24.77 -45.74 -37.87
CA GLY A 21 24.84 -46.30 -36.52
C GLY A 21 24.62 -45.24 -35.45
N LYS A 22 23.40 -45.12 -34.90
CA LYS A 22 23.17 -44.24 -33.75
C LYS A 22 23.82 -44.84 -32.50
N PRO A 23 24.71 -44.12 -31.80
CA PRO A 23 25.35 -44.64 -30.60
C PRO A 23 24.35 -44.82 -29.45
N ARG A 24 24.60 -45.83 -28.62
CA ARG A 24 23.78 -46.24 -27.47
C ARG A 24 24.01 -45.27 -26.31
N VAL A 25 22.98 -44.49 -25.96
CA VAL A 25 23.03 -43.52 -24.84
C VAL A 25 22.90 -44.27 -23.49
N PRO A 26 23.60 -43.86 -22.42
CA PRO A 26 23.46 -44.45 -21.08
C PRO A 26 22.07 -44.23 -20.46
N ALA A 27 21.78 -44.90 -19.34
CA ALA A 27 20.51 -44.83 -18.64
C ALA A 27 20.02 -43.38 -18.42
N THR A 28 18.90 -43.04 -19.06
CA THR A 28 18.35 -41.69 -19.10
C THR A 28 17.84 -41.24 -17.73
N ALA A 29 18.30 -40.08 -17.28
CA ALA A 29 17.58 -39.28 -16.30
C ALA A 29 16.15 -38.98 -16.81
N LEU A 30 15.19 -38.91 -15.88
CA LEU A 30 13.79 -38.62 -16.21
C LEU A 30 13.66 -37.26 -16.91
N PRO A 31 12.81 -37.11 -17.94
CA PRO A 31 12.56 -35.82 -18.56
C PRO A 31 12.05 -34.84 -17.51
N ALA A 32 12.64 -33.64 -17.43
CA ALA A 32 12.35 -32.64 -16.39
C ALA A 32 10.85 -32.27 -16.26
N ALA A 33 10.07 -32.44 -17.33
CA ALA A 33 8.62 -32.24 -17.33
C ALA A 33 7.80 -33.29 -16.55
N SER A 34 8.40 -34.38 -16.05
CA SER A 34 7.70 -35.44 -15.30
C SER A 34 7.62 -35.18 -13.79
N LEU A 35 8.60 -34.47 -13.21
CA LEU A 35 8.74 -34.21 -11.76
C LEU A 35 7.52 -33.54 -11.12
N PHE A 36 6.82 -32.68 -11.88
CA PHE A 36 5.71 -31.87 -11.39
C PHE A 36 4.33 -32.41 -11.77
N ASN A 37 4.25 -33.60 -12.39
CA ASN A 37 2.99 -34.23 -12.75
C ASN A 37 2.53 -35.19 -11.65
N ARG A 38 1.34 -34.97 -11.10
CA ARG A 38 0.69 -35.84 -10.11
C ARG A 38 -0.47 -36.61 -10.72
N LEU A 39 -0.69 -37.81 -10.23
CA LEU A 39 -1.81 -38.69 -10.55
C LEU A 39 -2.53 -39.03 -9.24
N ASP A 40 -3.80 -38.64 -9.11
CA ASP A 40 -4.58 -38.96 -7.91
C ASP A 40 -5.41 -40.22 -8.14
N GLU A 41 -5.28 -41.23 -7.28
CA GLU A 41 -6.13 -42.44 -7.33
C GLU A 41 -7.62 -42.12 -7.27
N ALA A 42 -7.99 -41.05 -6.55
CA ALA A 42 -9.37 -40.61 -6.44
C ALA A 42 -9.93 -40.10 -7.78
N ASP A 43 -9.10 -39.62 -8.71
CA ASP A 43 -9.52 -39.30 -10.06
C ASP A 43 -9.76 -40.57 -10.88
N LEU A 44 -8.94 -41.61 -10.71
CA LEU A 44 -9.13 -42.90 -11.39
C LEU A 44 -10.39 -43.62 -10.89
N LYS A 45 -10.61 -43.65 -9.57
CA LYS A 45 -11.81 -44.21 -8.93
C LYS A 45 -13.07 -43.49 -9.42
N GLU A 46 -13.05 -42.16 -9.47
CA GLU A 46 -14.20 -41.37 -9.93
C GLU A 46 -14.43 -41.46 -11.45
N ALA A 47 -13.37 -41.48 -12.26
CA ALA A 47 -13.49 -41.70 -13.70
C ALA A 47 -14.10 -43.07 -14.01
N THR A 48 -13.74 -44.09 -13.23
CA THR A 48 -14.33 -45.44 -13.33
C THR A 48 -15.81 -45.43 -12.91
N ARG A 49 -16.13 -44.82 -11.76
CA ARG A 49 -17.52 -44.64 -11.27
C ARG A 49 -18.44 -43.91 -12.24
N LEU A 50 -17.88 -43.03 -13.08
CA LEU A 50 -18.59 -42.23 -14.09
C LEU A 50 -18.57 -42.86 -15.50
N GLY A 51 -18.04 -44.08 -15.66
CA GLY A 51 -17.94 -44.77 -16.95
C GLY A 51 -16.92 -44.16 -17.92
N LEU A 52 -16.11 -43.20 -17.48
CA LEU A 52 -15.06 -42.54 -18.27
C LEU A 52 -13.78 -43.38 -18.38
N LEU A 53 -13.61 -44.37 -17.49
CA LEU A 53 -12.52 -45.34 -17.45
C LEU A 53 -13.09 -46.75 -17.19
N ARG A 54 -12.46 -47.79 -17.74
CA ARG A 54 -12.82 -49.20 -17.48
C ARG A 54 -12.04 -49.77 -16.29
N GLU A 55 -12.72 -50.52 -15.42
CA GLU A 55 -12.11 -51.18 -14.25
C GLU A 55 -10.90 -52.06 -14.58
N HIS A 56 -10.92 -52.73 -15.74
CA HIS A 56 -9.86 -53.68 -16.14
C HIS A 56 -8.77 -53.05 -17.03
N LEU A 57 -8.77 -51.73 -17.23
CA LEU A 57 -7.74 -51.06 -18.04
C LEU A 57 -6.62 -50.52 -17.14
N PRO A 58 -5.38 -51.05 -17.22
CA PRO A 58 -4.29 -50.60 -16.36
C PRO A 58 -3.84 -49.18 -16.75
N VAL A 59 -3.85 -48.28 -15.76
CA VAL A 59 -3.20 -46.96 -15.83
C VAL A 59 -1.90 -47.06 -15.03
N SER A 60 -0.76 -46.73 -15.64
CA SER A 60 0.52 -46.80 -14.93
C SER A 60 0.57 -45.76 -13.81
N LEU A 61 0.79 -46.24 -12.57
CA LEU A 61 1.09 -45.39 -11.40
C LEU A 61 2.59 -45.11 -11.26
N ASP A 62 3.44 -45.83 -11.99
CA ASP A 62 4.89 -45.59 -12.02
C ASP A 62 5.21 -44.33 -12.82
N ALA A 63 5.78 -43.33 -12.14
CA ALA A 63 6.22 -42.05 -12.71
C ALA A 63 7.43 -42.17 -13.66
N GLY A 64 8.18 -43.28 -13.59
CA GLY A 64 9.26 -43.60 -14.51
C GLY A 64 8.78 -44.18 -15.86
N ALA A 65 7.53 -44.65 -15.94
CA ALA A 65 7.00 -45.27 -17.13
C ALA A 65 6.58 -44.23 -18.20
N PRO A 66 6.81 -44.49 -19.51
CA PRO A 66 6.37 -43.59 -20.60
C PRO A 66 4.85 -43.49 -20.77
N GLU A 67 4.09 -44.27 -20.00
CA GLU A 67 2.62 -44.30 -19.99
C GLU A 67 2.03 -43.85 -18.64
N PHE A 68 2.83 -43.24 -17.75
CA PHE A 68 2.39 -42.72 -16.46
C PHE A 68 1.09 -41.89 -16.57
N GLY A 69 0.04 -42.28 -15.84
CA GLY A 69 -1.26 -41.60 -15.84
C GLY A 69 -2.04 -41.58 -17.17
N ILE A 70 -1.61 -42.34 -18.19
CA ILE A 70 -2.29 -42.40 -19.50
C ILE A 70 -3.12 -43.69 -19.63
N ALA A 71 -4.42 -43.53 -19.82
CA ALA A 71 -5.35 -44.62 -20.12
C ALA A 71 -5.57 -44.72 -21.64
N TYR A 72 -5.19 -45.85 -22.25
CA TYR A 72 -5.50 -46.15 -23.65
C TYR A 72 -5.42 -47.65 -23.96
N GLU A 73 -6.04 -48.07 -25.06
CA GLU A 73 -6.05 -49.46 -25.50
C GLU A 73 -4.84 -49.79 -26.39
N LYS A 74 -4.05 -50.79 -26.00
CA LYS A 74 -2.79 -51.17 -26.68
C LYS A 74 -3.04 -51.94 -27.99
N LYS A 75 -2.04 -51.94 -28.88
CA LYS A 75 -2.09 -52.69 -30.16
C LYS A 75 -2.38 -54.17 -29.88
N GLY A 76 -3.55 -54.64 -30.30
CA GLY A 76 -4.05 -56.00 -30.05
C GLY A 76 -5.45 -56.03 -29.43
N GLY A 77 -5.84 -54.97 -28.72
CA GLY A 77 -7.22 -54.77 -28.25
C GLY A 77 -8.19 -54.37 -29.36
N ASP A 78 -9.49 -54.45 -29.05
CA ASP A 78 -10.54 -54.03 -29.97
C ASP A 78 -10.61 -52.51 -30.01
N LYS A 79 -9.99 -51.90 -31.03
CA LYS A 79 -10.02 -50.44 -31.26
C LYS A 79 -11.43 -49.85 -31.32
N VAL A 80 -12.49 -50.66 -31.45
CA VAL A 80 -13.90 -50.24 -31.38
C VAL A 80 -14.36 -50.03 -29.93
N ALA A 81 -13.67 -50.56 -28.92
CA ALA A 81 -14.00 -50.44 -27.50
C ALA A 81 -13.50 -49.13 -26.84
N GLY A 82 -12.19 -48.83 -26.90
CA GLY A 82 -11.62 -47.64 -26.25
C GLY A 82 -11.45 -47.76 -24.73
N CYS A 83 -11.06 -46.66 -24.06
CA CYS A 83 -10.74 -46.68 -22.63
C CYS A 83 -11.90 -46.33 -21.69
N GLY A 84 -13.01 -45.76 -22.20
CA GLY A 84 -14.24 -45.54 -21.44
C GLY A 84 -15.10 -46.81 -21.37
N ALA A 85 -15.86 -46.97 -20.28
CA ALA A 85 -16.84 -48.04 -20.13
C ALA A 85 -18.18 -47.66 -20.80
N ASP A 86 -18.62 -46.41 -20.64
CA ASP A 86 -19.87 -45.89 -21.21
C ASP A 86 -19.74 -45.58 -22.72
N VAL A 87 -20.84 -45.82 -23.45
CA VAL A 87 -21.08 -45.27 -24.80
C VAL A 87 -22.14 -44.19 -24.71
N PHE A 88 -21.88 -43.05 -25.32
CA PHE A 88 -22.68 -41.83 -25.23
C PHE A 88 -23.42 -41.59 -26.56
N SER A 89 -24.70 -41.23 -26.51
CA SER A 89 -25.53 -41.00 -27.71
C SER A 89 -25.21 -39.71 -28.47
N SER A 90 -24.31 -38.88 -27.95
CA SER A 90 -23.91 -37.62 -28.58
C SER A 90 -22.63 -37.04 -27.97
N GLN A 91 -21.94 -36.16 -28.72
CA GLN A 91 -20.86 -35.34 -28.19
C GLN A 91 -21.28 -34.54 -26.94
N LYS A 92 -22.53 -34.08 -26.87
CA LYS A 92 -23.08 -33.30 -25.75
C LYS A 92 -23.20 -34.14 -24.48
N SER A 93 -23.69 -35.38 -24.59
CA SER A 93 -23.76 -36.30 -23.44
C SER A 93 -22.38 -36.71 -22.92
N LEU A 94 -21.42 -36.98 -23.80
CA LEU A 94 -20.02 -37.18 -23.41
C LEU A 94 -19.43 -35.93 -22.74
N GLN A 95 -19.68 -34.74 -23.28
CA GLN A 95 -19.22 -33.48 -22.70
C GLN A 95 -19.77 -33.28 -21.29
N GLU A 96 -21.04 -33.59 -21.05
CA GLU A 96 -21.67 -33.40 -19.75
C GLU A 96 -21.11 -34.38 -18.70
N ARG A 97 -20.84 -35.64 -19.07
CA ARG A 97 -20.14 -36.58 -18.17
C ARG A 97 -18.72 -36.14 -17.86
N CYS A 98 -17.96 -35.68 -18.86
CA CYS A 98 -16.62 -35.12 -18.65
C CYS A 98 -16.63 -33.89 -17.74
N LYS A 99 -17.64 -33.00 -17.87
CA LYS A 99 -17.83 -31.88 -16.94
C LYS A 99 -18.17 -32.37 -15.53
N GLN A 100 -19.10 -33.30 -15.37
CA GLN A 100 -19.48 -33.88 -14.08
C GLN A 100 -18.25 -34.41 -13.33
N PHE A 101 -17.40 -35.18 -14.02
CA PHE A 101 -16.11 -35.65 -13.50
C PHE A 101 -15.21 -34.49 -13.04
N ALA A 102 -14.98 -33.52 -13.92
CA ALA A 102 -14.12 -32.39 -13.61
C ALA A 102 -14.65 -31.55 -12.43
N MET A 103 -15.98 -31.36 -12.35
CA MET A 103 -16.66 -30.72 -11.22
C MET A 103 -16.40 -31.48 -9.91
N GLN A 104 -16.62 -32.80 -9.89
CA GLN A 104 -16.44 -33.65 -8.72
C GLN A 104 -14.97 -33.80 -8.30
N ARG A 105 -14.04 -33.57 -9.23
CA ARG A 105 -12.57 -33.59 -9.00
C ARG A 105 -11.94 -32.19 -8.94
N GLY A 106 -12.74 -31.13 -8.90
CA GLY A 106 -12.27 -29.77 -8.60
C GLY A 106 -11.56 -29.02 -9.73
N PHE A 107 -11.77 -29.34 -11.01
CA PHE A 107 -11.18 -28.59 -12.11
C PHE A 107 -12.19 -28.32 -13.23
N GLN A 108 -11.93 -27.30 -14.04
CA GLN A 108 -12.79 -26.99 -15.19
C GLN A 108 -12.21 -27.59 -16.46
N LEU A 109 -13.07 -27.97 -17.41
CA LEU A 109 -12.66 -28.40 -18.75
C LEU A 109 -12.98 -27.32 -19.78
N PHE A 110 -12.16 -27.27 -20.82
CA PHE A 110 -12.51 -26.62 -22.08
C PHE A 110 -12.31 -27.58 -23.25
N VAL A 111 -12.98 -27.29 -24.36
CA VAL A 111 -12.81 -28.02 -25.62
C VAL A 111 -11.59 -27.43 -26.34
N SER A 112 -10.49 -28.17 -26.35
CA SER A 112 -9.24 -27.76 -27.02
C SER A 112 -9.20 -28.10 -28.51
N GLY A 113 -10.16 -28.89 -29.00
CA GLY A 113 -10.36 -29.22 -30.40
C GLY A 113 -11.64 -30.04 -30.57
N SER A 114 -12.36 -29.81 -31.67
CA SER A 114 -13.59 -30.53 -32.01
C SER A 114 -13.74 -30.60 -33.54
N SER A 115 -14.25 -31.73 -34.04
CA SER A 115 -14.64 -31.89 -35.45
C SER A 115 -15.93 -32.70 -35.50
N THR A 116 -16.95 -32.22 -36.19
CA THR A 116 -18.25 -32.89 -36.31
C THR A 116 -18.55 -33.12 -37.79
N ARG A 117 -19.00 -34.32 -38.14
CA ARG A 117 -19.34 -34.74 -39.50
C ARG A 117 -20.86 -34.82 -39.66
N ALA A 118 -21.35 -34.71 -40.89
CA ALA A 118 -22.79 -34.74 -41.19
C ALA A 118 -23.51 -36.03 -40.75
N ASN A 119 -22.79 -37.14 -40.56
CA ASN A 119 -23.33 -38.40 -40.03
C ASN A 119 -23.36 -38.49 -38.48
N GLY A 120 -23.22 -37.36 -37.77
CA GLY A 120 -23.19 -37.33 -36.29
C GLY A 120 -21.92 -37.91 -35.65
N GLY A 121 -20.94 -38.31 -36.47
CA GLY A 121 -19.61 -38.73 -36.02
C GLY A 121 -18.63 -37.55 -35.86
N GLY A 122 -17.50 -37.79 -35.21
CA GLY A 122 -16.55 -36.71 -34.93
C GLY A 122 -15.38 -37.08 -34.02
N ASN A 123 -14.62 -36.05 -33.63
CA ASN A 123 -13.57 -36.12 -32.63
C ASN A 123 -13.73 -34.93 -31.68
N VAL A 124 -13.39 -35.10 -30.41
CA VAL A 124 -13.35 -34.02 -29.42
C VAL A 124 -12.19 -34.23 -28.46
N LYS A 125 -11.50 -33.15 -28.08
CA LYS A 125 -10.43 -33.18 -27.08
C LYS A 125 -10.69 -32.18 -25.96
N TYR A 126 -11.03 -32.70 -24.78
CA TYR A 126 -11.13 -31.92 -23.57
C TYR A 126 -9.74 -31.78 -22.93
N ARG A 127 -9.44 -30.62 -22.35
CA ARG A 127 -8.26 -30.37 -21.50
C ARG A 127 -8.69 -29.59 -20.26
N CYS A 128 -7.88 -29.64 -19.21
CA CYS A 128 -8.09 -28.75 -18.05
C CYS A 128 -7.98 -27.29 -18.51
N LYS A 129 -9.01 -26.51 -18.18
CA LYS A 129 -9.06 -25.07 -18.42
C LYS A 129 -8.09 -24.39 -17.48
N LYS A 130 -7.28 -23.48 -18.03
CA LYS A 130 -6.43 -22.60 -17.24
C LYS A 130 -7.30 -21.56 -16.56
N LEU A 131 -7.28 -21.51 -15.23
CA LEU A 131 -7.97 -20.47 -14.45
C LEU A 131 -6.97 -19.39 -14.05
N HIS A 132 -7.40 -18.13 -14.03
CA HIS A 132 -6.60 -17.06 -13.43
C HIS A 132 -6.49 -17.34 -11.91
N GLY A 133 -5.29 -17.23 -11.34
CA GLY A 133 -4.98 -17.74 -10.00
C GLY A 133 -4.75 -19.25 -9.89
N GLN A 134 -4.68 -20.01 -10.98
CA GLN A 134 -4.36 -21.45 -10.92
C GLN A 134 -2.87 -21.67 -10.62
N GLN A 135 -2.59 -22.13 -9.40
CA GLN A 135 -1.25 -22.50 -8.96
C GLN A 135 -0.79 -23.80 -9.62
N PHE A 136 0.40 -23.76 -10.24
CA PHE A 136 1.07 -24.91 -10.83
C PHE A 136 2.13 -25.47 -9.87
N LEU A 137 2.40 -26.76 -9.98
CA LEU A 137 3.37 -27.49 -9.14
C LEU A 137 4.83 -27.25 -9.56
N ASP A 138 5.06 -26.71 -10.76
CA ASP A 138 6.36 -26.27 -11.25
C ASP A 138 6.58 -24.79 -10.85
N PRO A 139 7.50 -24.50 -9.91
CA PRO A 139 7.76 -23.14 -9.44
C PRO A 139 8.74 -22.36 -10.35
N HIS A 140 9.38 -23.03 -11.32
CA HIS A 140 10.48 -22.49 -12.13
C HIS A 140 10.04 -22.07 -13.53
N THR A 141 9.03 -22.73 -14.11
CA THR A 141 8.49 -22.32 -15.42
C THR A 141 7.54 -21.13 -15.25
N PRO A 142 7.67 -20.04 -16.06
CA PRO A 142 6.75 -18.92 -16.01
C PRO A 142 5.29 -19.33 -16.24
N ALA A 143 4.38 -18.78 -15.44
CA ALA A 143 2.96 -19.12 -15.45
C ALA A 143 2.36 -19.12 -16.86
N SER A 144 2.75 -18.19 -17.76
CA SER A 144 2.28 -18.11 -19.15
C SER A 144 2.57 -19.37 -19.98
N LYS A 145 3.71 -20.04 -19.76
CA LYS A 145 4.15 -21.23 -20.52
C LYS A 145 3.59 -22.56 -19.99
N LEU A 146 3.09 -22.56 -18.74
CA LEU A 146 2.54 -23.75 -18.11
C LEU A 146 1.18 -24.16 -18.71
N GLN A 147 1.07 -25.46 -19.02
CA GLN A 147 -0.16 -26.13 -19.46
C GLN A 147 -0.33 -27.45 -18.70
N CYS A 148 -1.58 -27.80 -18.39
CA CYS A 148 -1.91 -29.07 -17.78
C CYS A 148 -1.75 -30.24 -18.76
N PRO A 149 -1.09 -31.36 -18.37
CA PRO A 149 -1.01 -32.57 -19.18
C PRO A 149 -2.34 -33.34 -19.25
N PHE A 150 -3.34 -33.00 -18.44
CA PHE A 150 -4.66 -33.61 -18.46
C PHE A 150 -5.35 -33.49 -19.83
N TYR A 151 -5.87 -34.60 -20.35
CA TYR A 151 -6.81 -34.56 -21.48
C TYR A 151 -7.72 -35.78 -21.55
N ILE A 152 -8.87 -35.62 -22.21
CA ILE A 152 -9.77 -36.71 -22.60
C ILE A 152 -10.07 -36.58 -24.11
N ASN A 153 -9.79 -37.62 -24.88
CA ASN A 153 -10.07 -37.71 -26.31
C ASN A 153 -11.35 -38.54 -26.54
N GLY A 154 -12.40 -37.90 -27.04
CA GLY A 154 -13.62 -38.56 -27.52
C GLY A 154 -13.62 -38.80 -29.03
N TYR A 155 -14.16 -39.93 -29.47
CA TYR A 155 -14.43 -40.26 -30.86
C TYR A 155 -15.91 -40.64 -31.02
N GLY A 156 -16.57 -40.13 -32.05
CA GLY A 156 -17.94 -40.43 -32.40
C GLY A 156 -18.06 -41.06 -33.78
N LYS A 157 -18.91 -42.08 -33.91
CA LYS A 157 -19.32 -42.63 -35.20
C LYS A 157 -20.77 -43.13 -35.09
N ASP A 158 -21.61 -42.80 -36.07
CA ASP A 158 -22.99 -43.31 -36.18
C ASP A 158 -23.79 -43.08 -34.88
N GLN A 159 -23.72 -41.86 -34.36
CA GLN A 159 -24.24 -41.38 -33.04
C GLN A 159 -23.65 -42.03 -31.78
N ASN A 160 -22.79 -43.05 -31.89
CA ASN A 160 -22.08 -43.64 -30.76
C ASN A 160 -20.76 -42.91 -30.47
N TRP A 161 -20.68 -42.24 -29.33
CA TRP A 161 -19.50 -41.52 -28.84
C TRP A 161 -18.84 -42.27 -27.69
N LYS A 162 -17.51 -42.35 -27.69
CA LYS A 162 -16.71 -43.08 -26.69
C LYS A 162 -15.38 -42.39 -26.43
N ILE A 163 -14.72 -42.74 -25.33
CA ILE A 163 -13.39 -42.23 -24.99
C ILE A 163 -12.33 -43.18 -25.54
N THR A 164 -11.37 -42.64 -26.30
CA THR A 164 -10.31 -43.42 -26.96
C THR A 164 -8.98 -43.35 -26.23
N ARG A 165 -8.71 -42.23 -25.55
CA ARG A 165 -7.49 -42.01 -24.75
C ARG A 165 -7.75 -40.93 -23.71
N ALA A 166 -7.29 -41.15 -22.49
CA ALA A 166 -7.28 -40.15 -21.44
C ALA A 166 -5.88 -40.03 -20.81
N CYS A 167 -5.58 -38.87 -20.24
CA CYS A 167 -4.44 -38.61 -19.39
C CYS A 167 -4.97 -37.93 -18.13
N PHE A 168 -4.78 -38.58 -16.99
CA PHE A 168 -5.26 -38.13 -15.67
C PHE A 168 -4.17 -37.41 -14.87
N LEU A 169 -3.04 -37.09 -15.49
CA LEU A 169 -1.99 -36.29 -14.88
C LEU A 169 -2.42 -34.82 -14.76
N HIS A 170 -2.10 -34.21 -13.62
CA HIS A 170 -2.23 -32.78 -13.38
C HIS A 170 -0.88 -32.22 -12.90
N ASN A 171 -0.52 -31.01 -13.34
CA ASN A 171 0.65 -30.26 -12.84
C ASN A 171 0.23 -28.98 -12.10
N HIS A 172 -0.98 -28.97 -11.56
CA HIS A 172 -1.59 -27.85 -10.85
C HIS A 172 -2.46 -28.36 -9.72
N TYR A 173 -2.74 -27.51 -8.75
CA TYR A 173 -3.69 -27.82 -7.69
C TYR A 173 -5.13 -27.84 -8.24
N LYS A 174 -5.96 -28.71 -7.66
CA LYS A 174 -7.40 -28.82 -7.97
C LYS A 174 -8.21 -28.13 -6.87
N PHE A 175 -9.51 -28.00 -7.07
CA PHE A 175 -10.51 -27.31 -6.23
C PHE A 175 -10.38 -25.77 -6.14
N ILE A 176 -9.40 -25.17 -6.81
CA ILE A 176 -9.31 -23.70 -6.98
C ILE A 176 -10.58 -23.14 -7.63
N GLY A 177 -11.26 -22.22 -6.94
CA GLY A 177 -12.43 -21.48 -7.44
C GLY A 177 -13.78 -22.20 -7.33
N TRP A 178 -13.87 -23.35 -6.64
CA TRP A 178 -15.13 -24.08 -6.48
C TRP A 178 -15.88 -23.69 -5.21
N ARG A 179 -17.19 -23.42 -5.34
CA ARG A 179 -18.13 -23.34 -4.21
C ARG A 179 -18.84 -24.68 -4.07
N ALA A 180 -18.79 -25.30 -2.90
CA ALA A 180 -19.60 -26.48 -2.60
C ALA A 180 -21.09 -26.10 -2.62
N ALA A 181 -21.91 -26.88 -3.32
CA ALA A 181 -23.36 -26.81 -3.17
C ALA A 181 -23.76 -27.56 -1.88
N PRO A 182 -24.76 -27.08 -1.12
CA PRO A 182 -25.30 -27.83 0.01
C PRO A 182 -25.84 -29.20 -0.46
N PRO A 183 -25.67 -30.28 0.31
CA PRO A 183 -26.28 -31.55 -0.03
C PRO A 183 -27.81 -31.43 -0.04
N PRO A 184 -28.52 -32.10 -0.97
CA PRO A 184 -29.98 -32.16 -0.93
C PRO A 184 -30.43 -32.90 0.35
N PRO A 185 -31.51 -32.47 1.00
CA PRO A 185 -31.97 -33.10 2.24
C PRO A 185 -32.36 -34.56 1.98
N ALA A 186 -31.79 -35.46 2.78
CA ALA A 186 -32.16 -36.88 2.75
C ALA A 186 -33.62 -37.06 3.18
N SER A 187 -34.32 -37.99 2.53
CA SER A 187 -35.71 -38.34 2.84
C SER A 187 -35.82 -38.96 4.25
N ALA A 188 -36.22 -38.16 5.23
CA ALA A 188 -36.54 -38.66 6.56
C ALA A 188 -37.95 -39.30 6.57
N SER A 189 -38.03 -40.51 7.12
CA SER A 189 -39.28 -41.26 7.30
C SER A 189 -40.27 -40.54 8.21
N ALA A 190 -41.56 -40.85 8.07
CA ALA A 190 -42.63 -40.27 8.87
C ALA A 190 -42.49 -40.62 10.37
N ALA A 191 -42.34 -39.60 11.20
CA ALA A 191 -42.58 -39.64 12.64
C ALA A 191 -43.21 -38.31 13.07
N LEU A 192 -44.24 -38.36 13.93
CA LEU A 192 -45.03 -37.18 14.29
C LEU A 192 -44.21 -36.19 15.14
N MET A 193 -44.42 -34.90 14.91
CA MET A 193 -43.93 -33.79 15.74
C MET A 193 -45.10 -32.99 16.34
N PRO A 194 -45.01 -32.52 17.60
CA PRO A 194 -46.10 -31.77 18.24
C PRO A 194 -46.33 -30.36 17.65
N PRO A 195 -47.55 -29.82 17.73
CA PRO A 195 -47.92 -28.59 17.03
C PRO A 195 -47.51 -27.31 17.81
N ALA A 196 -46.29 -26.82 17.59
CA ALA A 196 -45.83 -25.57 18.22
C ALA A 196 -44.95 -24.63 17.36
N VAL A 197 -44.81 -24.85 16.04
CA VAL A 197 -44.02 -23.94 15.16
C VAL A 197 -44.65 -23.77 13.76
N LEU A 198 -45.91 -23.31 13.68
CA LEU A 198 -46.59 -23.08 12.38
C LEU A 198 -47.25 -21.70 12.20
N ALA A 199 -46.81 -20.68 12.96
CA ALA A 199 -47.43 -19.35 12.97
C ALA A 199 -46.51 -18.17 12.56
N ALA A 200 -45.22 -18.41 12.24
CA ALA A 200 -44.23 -17.32 12.10
C ALA A 200 -43.67 -17.08 10.67
N ALA A 201 -44.08 -17.87 9.66
CA ALA A 201 -43.38 -17.92 8.37
C ALA A 201 -44.26 -17.82 7.10
N LYS A 202 -45.41 -17.12 7.15
CA LYS A 202 -46.25 -16.84 5.95
C LYS A 202 -46.94 -15.47 5.94
N ALA A 203 -46.20 -14.37 6.17
CA ALA A 203 -46.70 -13.01 5.89
C ALA A 203 -45.59 -11.94 5.79
N SER A 204 -44.68 -12.04 4.82
CA SER A 204 -43.80 -10.90 4.48
C SER A 204 -43.39 -10.86 3.01
N ALA A 205 -44.40 -10.90 2.12
CA ALA A 205 -44.21 -10.77 0.68
C ALA A 205 -45.45 -10.18 -0.02
N LYS A 206 -46.04 -9.10 0.52
CA LYS A 206 -46.95 -8.15 -0.17
C LYS A 206 -47.42 -7.05 0.79
N ALA A 207 -46.93 -5.82 0.59
CA ALA A 207 -47.64 -4.55 0.75
C ALA A 207 -46.64 -3.36 0.74
N SER A 208 -46.21 -2.95 -0.44
CA SER A 208 -45.77 -1.56 -0.63
C SER A 208 -47.00 -0.66 -0.83
N ALA A 209 -46.83 0.61 -0.47
CA ALA A 209 -47.69 1.77 -0.79
C ALA A 209 -48.89 2.10 0.13
N LYS A 210 -48.76 3.29 0.76
CA LYS A 210 -49.78 4.31 1.07
C LYS A 210 -51.03 3.92 1.88
N ALA A 211 -51.24 4.66 2.98
CA ALA A 211 -52.46 5.47 3.15
C ALA A 211 -52.21 6.67 4.09
N SER A 212 -52.91 7.77 3.85
CA SER A 212 -53.00 8.95 4.73
C SER A 212 -54.39 9.02 5.38
N ALA A 213 -54.48 9.78 6.48
CA ALA A 213 -55.62 10.62 6.89
C ALA A 213 -56.89 10.02 7.57
N LYS A 214 -57.17 10.57 8.77
CA LYS A 214 -58.48 10.86 9.44
C LYS A 214 -59.40 9.68 9.85
N GLY A 215 -60.19 9.74 10.94
CA GLY A 215 -60.31 10.73 12.04
C GLY A 215 -61.71 10.75 12.72
N GLY A 216 -61.80 11.21 13.99
CA GLY A 216 -63.06 11.47 14.76
C GLY A 216 -63.65 10.27 15.53
N ASP A 217 -64.42 10.42 16.62
CA ASP A 217 -64.83 11.59 17.44
C ASP A 217 -65.46 11.13 18.80
N ALA A 218 -65.80 12.08 19.71
CA ALA A 218 -66.72 12.04 20.88
C ALA A 218 -66.19 12.09 22.35
N THR A 219 -66.87 12.94 23.14
CA THR A 219 -66.71 13.46 24.54
C THR A 219 -67.53 12.66 25.59
N PRO A 220 -67.67 12.96 26.94
CA PRO A 220 -67.57 14.29 27.64
C PRO A 220 -67.13 14.41 29.15
N GLU A 221 -66.92 15.68 29.56
CA GLU A 221 -67.08 16.42 30.88
C GLU A 221 -66.50 16.00 32.27
N ALA A 222 -66.49 16.97 33.20
CA ALA A 222 -65.68 17.09 34.45
C ALA A 222 -66.47 16.88 35.79
N PRO A 223 -65.91 16.99 37.04
CA PRO A 223 -65.56 18.28 37.71
C PRO A 223 -64.36 18.16 38.76
N PRO A 224 -64.18 18.90 39.91
CA PRO A 224 -62.94 19.67 40.18
C PRO A 224 -62.25 19.46 41.60
N PRO A 225 -61.66 20.49 42.33
CA PRO A 225 -60.30 20.52 42.95
C PRO A 225 -60.31 20.33 44.51
N PRO A 226 -59.36 20.78 45.42
CA PRO A 226 -58.08 21.56 45.35
C PRO A 226 -56.96 20.98 46.33
N PRO A 227 -56.10 21.72 47.11
CA PRO A 227 -55.34 23.01 46.97
C PRO A 227 -53.79 22.97 47.29
N SER A 228 -53.07 24.01 46.82
CA SER A 228 -51.91 24.78 47.37
C SER A 228 -50.77 24.22 48.28
N GLY A 229 -49.52 24.68 48.04
CA GLY A 229 -48.47 24.80 49.08
C GLY A 229 -47.00 25.04 48.63
N GLU A 230 -46.61 26.31 48.44
CA GLU A 230 -45.25 26.92 48.45
C GLU A 230 -43.95 26.12 48.20
N GLN A 231 -43.14 26.56 47.22
CA GLN A 231 -41.76 27.04 47.47
C GLN A 231 -41.18 27.84 46.27
N ASP A 232 -40.27 28.78 46.57
CA ASP A 232 -39.84 29.85 45.67
C ASP A 232 -38.90 29.43 44.53
N ALA A 233 -39.17 29.96 43.33
CA ALA A 233 -38.19 30.09 42.25
C ALA A 233 -38.40 31.44 41.53
N VAL A 234 -37.51 32.40 41.77
CA VAL A 234 -37.59 33.72 41.11
C VAL A 234 -36.86 33.66 39.77
N ALA A 235 -37.64 33.69 38.69
CA ALA A 235 -37.19 34.12 37.37
C ALA A 235 -37.95 35.38 36.98
N ALA A 236 -37.24 36.38 36.43
CA ALA A 236 -37.86 37.54 35.81
C ALA A 236 -37.03 37.98 34.60
N GLU A 237 -37.68 38.10 33.46
CA GLU A 237 -37.08 38.59 32.21
C GLU A 237 -36.92 40.11 32.18
N ALA A 238 -35.95 40.54 31.35
CA ALA A 238 -36.00 41.70 30.47
C ALA A 238 -36.60 43.04 30.98
N ALA A 239 -35.71 44.02 31.16
CA ALA A 239 -35.85 45.30 30.45
C ALA A 239 -34.46 45.83 30.07
N ALA A 240 -34.35 46.44 28.89
CA ALA A 240 -33.08 46.96 28.40
C ALA A 240 -32.77 48.32 29.03
N GLU A 241 -31.59 48.46 29.63
CA GLU A 241 -31.02 49.77 29.97
C GLU A 241 -29.62 49.91 29.38
N ALA A 242 -29.39 51.03 28.69
CA ALA A 242 -28.23 51.21 27.83
C ALA A 242 -26.98 51.58 28.64
N VAL A 243 -26.28 50.57 29.16
CA VAL A 243 -24.92 50.76 29.71
C VAL A 243 -23.97 51.08 28.56
N THR A 244 -23.54 52.34 28.50
CA THR A 244 -22.53 52.80 27.57
C THR A 244 -21.22 52.02 27.77
N PRO A 245 -20.58 51.51 26.70
CA PRO A 245 -19.23 50.98 26.84
C PRO A 245 -18.32 52.13 27.26
N ALA A 246 -17.62 51.95 28.38
CA ALA A 246 -16.62 52.92 28.84
C ALA A 246 -15.67 53.25 27.68
N PRO A 247 -15.41 54.55 27.41
CA PRO A 247 -14.65 54.92 26.22
C PRO A 247 -13.26 54.31 26.30
N ALA A 248 -12.91 53.51 25.28
CA ALA A 248 -11.58 52.93 25.14
C ALA A 248 -10.54 54.02 25.41
N GLN A 249 -9.70 53.83 26.43
CA GLN A 249 -8.75 54.87 26.85
C GLN A 249 -7.91 55.28 25.65
N ARG A 250 -8.13 56.52 25.20
CA ARG A 250 -7.54 57.05 23.98
C ARG A 250 -6.07 57.31 24.26
N VAL A 251 -5.25 56.28 24.03
CA VAL A 251 -3.79 56.32 24.22
C VAL A 251 -3.26 57.58 23.57
N LYS A 252 -2.75 58.51 24.40
CA LYS A 252 -2.25 59.80 23.91
C LYS A 252 -1.04 59.52 23.04
N ALA A 253 -1.20 59.75 21.73
CA ALA A 253 -0.13 59.55 20.76
C ALA A 253 1.09 60.42 21.12
N GLN A 254 2.13 59.79 21.66
CA GLN A 254 3.43 60.45 21.79
C GLN A 254 4.00 60.66 20.39
N ARG A 255 4.33 61.91 20.04
CA ARG A 255 5.16 62.18 18.86
C ARG A 255 6.53 61.55 19.12
N ASN A 256 6.96 60.70 18.18
CA ASN A 256 8.20 59.90 18.30
C ASN A 256 9.40 60.74 18.75
N THR A 257 9.73 60.63 20.02
CA THR A 257 11.02 61.04 20.58
C THR A 257 11.91 59.81 20.58
N THR A 258 12.87 59.80 19.66
CA THR A 258 14.13 59.04 19.75
C THR A 258 14.10 57.51 19.85
N MET A 259 12.99 56.80 19.59
CA MET A 259 13.04 55.34 19.45
C MET A 259 13.77 54.92 18.17
N SER A 260 14.75 54.02 18.31
CA SER A 260 15.53 53.49 17.18
C SER A 260 14.69 52.58 16.29
N MET A 261 15.01 52.52 14.99
CA MET A 261 14.34 51.62 14.05
C MET A 261 14.43 50.15 14.48
N LYS A 262 15.55 49.75 15.12
CA LYS A 262 15.76 48.42 15.68
C LYS A 262 14.77 48.10 16.80
N ALA A 263 14.44 49.07 17.65
CA ALA A 263 13.43 48.90 18.69
C ALA A 263 12.00 48.80 18.12
N LEU A 264 11.66 49.61 17.12
CA LEU A 264 10.37 49.52 16.41
C LEU A 264 10.21 48.16 15.71
N CYS A 265 11.26 47.66 15.05
CA CYS A 265 11.23 46.33 14.44
C CYS A 265 11.06 45.24 15.49
N ARG A 266 11.81 45.29 16.61
CA ARG A 266 11.71 44.31 17.69
C ARG A 266 10.30 44.23 18.27
N MET A 267 9.65 45.36 18.55
CA MET A 267 8.28 45.38 19.08
C MET A 267 7.25 44.78 18.11
N VAL A 268 7.46 44.95 16.80
CA VAL A 268 6.61 44.31 15.77
C VAL A 268 6.88 42.80 15.74
N THR A 269 8.13 42.34 15.80
CA THR A 269 8.47 40.92 15.88
C THR A 269 7.92 40.27 17.16
N GLU A 270 8.06 40.91 18.32
CA GLU A 270 7.54 40.44 19.60
C GLU A 270 6.01 40.29 19.57
N GLU A 271 5.28 41.23 18.93
CA GLU A 271 3.83 41.11 18.76
C GLU A 271 3.46 39.98 17.78
N VAL A 272 4.15 39.87 16.65
CA VAL A 272 3.87 38.82 15.65
C VAL A 272 4.17 37.42 16.20
N ASN A 273 5.20 37.27 17.03
CA ASN A 273 5.55 36.01 17.69
C ASN A 273 4.50 35.52 18.72
N ARG A 274 3.51 36.34 19.10
CA ARG A 274 2.38 35.90 19.94
C ARG A 274 1.28 35.19 19.14
N TYR A 275 1.32 35.23 17.80
CA TYR A 275 0.34 34.54 16.98
C TYR A 275 0.76 33.07 16.75
N PRO A 276 -0.18 32.10 16.79
CA PRO A 276 0.12 30.67 16.59
C PRO A 276 0.82 30.32 15.28
N ALA A 277 0.76 31.19 14.27
CA ALA A 277 1.43 31.03 12.98
C ALA A 277 2.33 32.25 12.67
N ALA A 278 3.20 32.63 13.61
CA ALA A 278 4.07 33.81 13.51
C ALA A 278 4.80 33.94 12.15
N ASN A 279 5.30 32.82 11.60
CA ASN A 279 5.97 32.76 10.29
C ASN A 279 5.07 33.27 9.15
N VAL A 280 3.82 32.84 9.12
CA VAL A 280 2.80 33.21 8.12
C VAL A 280 2.36 34.67 8.29
N VAL A 281 2.24 35.13 9.54
CA VAL A 281 1.92 36.54 9.85
C VAL A 281 3.08 37.47 9.47
N MET A 282 4.33 37.05 9.65
CA MET A 282 5.52 37.77 9.18
C MET A 282 5.58 37.86 7.65
N ALA A 283 5.17 36.81 6.93
CA ALA A 283 5.09 36.84 5.47
C ALA A 283 4.04 37.84 4.97
N LYS A 284 2.82 37.79 5.54
CA LYS A 284 1.68 38.66 5.17
C LYS A 284 1.74 40.07 5.78
N LEU A 285 2.87 40.45 6.38
CA LEU A 285 3.00 41.73 7.09
C LEU A 285 2.93 42.91 6.10
N ASP A 286 1.86 43.70 6.17
CA ASP A 286 1.65 44.88 5.33
C ASP A 286 1.89 46.20 6.09
N GLY A 287 2.03 47.29 5.33
CA GLY A 287 2.28 48.61 5.90
C GLY A 287 1.11 49.17 6.72
N LYS A 288 -0.08 48.55 6.72
CA LYS A 288 -1.22 48.92 7.56
C LYS A 288 -1.19 48.16 8.89
N MET A 289 -0.86 46.87 8.87
CA MET A 289 -0.73 45.98 10.03
C MET A 289 0.41 46.43 10.95
N ILE A 290 1.57 46.75 10.39
CA ILE A 290 2.70 47.34 11.14
C ILE A 290 2.27 48.64 11.84
N ARG A 291 1.48 49.48 11.16
CA ARG A 291 0.91 50.71 11.73
C ARG A 291 -0.10 50.42 12.85
N ARG A 292 -0.93 49.38 12.71
CA ARG A 292 -1.92 48.97 13.72
C ARG A 292 -1.25 48.42 14.98
N ILE A 293 -0.26 47.54 14.84
CA ILE A 293 0.53 46.96 15.94
C ILE A 293 1.16 48.08 16.77
N LEU A 294 1.94 48.95 16.11
CA LEU A 294 2.64 50.04 16.80
C LEU A 294 1.68 51.07 17.39
N LEU A 295 0.54 51.35 16.75
CA LEU A 295 -0.49 52.23 17.30
C LEU A 295 -1.13 51.64 18.56
N GLY A 296 -1.35 50.32 18.62
CA GLY A 296 -1.82 49.62 19.82
C GLY A 296 -0.83 49.70 20.99
N GLN A 297 0.46 49.80 20.68
CA GLN A 297 1.55 50.03 21.63
C GLN A 297 1.82 51.55 21.89
N GLY A 298 0.97 52.45 21.39
CA GLY A 298 1.05 53.90 21.61
C GLY A 298 1.94 54.69 20.64
N HIS A 299 2.57 54.03 19.68
CA HIS A 299 3.49 54.63 18.71
C HIS A 299 2.81 54.98 17.38
N THR A 300 2.85 56.25 16.99
CA THR A 300 2.35 56.70 15.68
C THR A 300 3.49 56.79 14.67
N ILE A 301 3.37 56.06 13.55
CA ILE A 301 4.37 56.04 12.48
C ILE A 301 3.76 56.39 11.12
N ASN A 302 4.55 57.03 10.25
CA ASN A 302 4.12 57.38 8.89
C ASN A 302 4.30 56.20 7.91
N HIS A 303 3.79 56.35 6.69
CA HIS A 303 3.86 55.31 5.65
C HIS A 303 5.30 54.91 5.29
N MET A 304 6.23 55.87 5.26
CA MET A 304 7.63 55.60 4.92
C MET A 304 8.34 54.81 6.03
N MET A 305 8.06 55.12 7.30
CA MET A 305 8.54 54.34 8.44
C MET A 305 8.00 52.91 8.40
N ALA A 306 6.69 52.72 8.16
CA ALA A 306 6.10 51.39 8.06
C ALA A 306 6.73 50.55 6.93
N SER A 307 7.04 51.17 5.78
CA SER A 307 7.75 50.51 4.67
C SER A 307 9.21 50.17 5.02
N ARG A 308 9.94 51.05 5.73
CA ARG A 308 11.31 50.76 6.21
C ARG A 308 11.33 49.62 7.24
N ILE A 309 10.35 49.58 8.14
CA ILE A 309 10.17 48.48 9.11
C ILE A 309 9.90 47.18 8.37
N LYS A 310 8.95 47.15 7.41
CA LYS A 310 8.70 45.96 6.59
C LYS A 310 9.99 45.43 5.96
N ARG A 311 10.76 46.33 5.32
CA ARG A 311 12.01 45.94 4.65
C ARG A 311 13.06 45.40 5.63
N GLN A 312 13.27 46.04 6.79
CA GLN A 312 14.22 45.53 7.79
C GLN A 312 13.79 44.19 8.39
N LEU A 313 12.49 43.96 8.59
CA LEU A 313 11.97 42.67 9.04
C LEU A 313 12.16 41.57 7.98
N GLN A 314 11.97 41.90 6.71
CA GLN A 314 12.20 41.00 5.58
C GLN A 314 13.71 40.68 5.40
N GLU A 315 14.58 41.70 5.42
CA GLU A 315 16.04 41.56 5.42
C GLU A 315 16.52 40.66 6.59
N ALA A 316 15.96 40.83 7.79
CA ALA A 316 16.27 40.01 8.97
C ALA A 316 15.76 38.57 8.86
N ARG A 317 14.54 38.36 8.31
CA ARG A 317 13.96 37.03 8.03
C ARG A 317 14.84 36.25 7.06
N ILE A 318 15.16 36.83 5.90
CA ILE A 318 16.05 36.23 4.89
C ILE A 318 17.43 35.97 5.50
N GLY A 319 17.96 36.89 6.30
CA GLY A 319 19.21 36.71 7.02
C GLY A 319 19.22 35.51 7.97
N LYS A 320 18.11 35.25 8.69
CA LYS A 320 17.95 34.07 9.55
C LYS A 320 17.92 32.77 8.72
N VAL A 321 17.16 32.75 7.62
CA VAL A 321 17.10 31.59 6.71
C VAL A 321 18.47 31.29 6.14
N ARG A 322 19.13 32.30 5.54
CA ARG A 322 20.50 32.17 5.00
C ARG A 322 21.48 31.63 6.05
N ALA A 323 21.48 32.18 7.26
CA ALA A 323 22.35 31.71 8.34
C ALA A 323 22.09 30.25 8.76
N SER A 324 20.87 29.72 8.55
CA SER A 324 20.53 28.32 8.77
C SER A 324 21.21 27.41 7.74
N PHE A 325 21.12 27.75 6.45
CA PHE A 325 21.83 27.05 5.36
C PHE A 325 23.35 27.13 5.49
N GLN A 326 23.89 28.32 5.79
CA GLN A 326 25.32 28.57 5.97
C GLN A 326 25.93 27.79 7.16
N LYS A 327 25.12 27.35 8.13
CA LYS A 327 25.54 26.48 9.24
C LYS A 327 25.36 24.99 8.95
N LEU A 328 24.51 24.62 7.99
CA LEU A 328 24.06 23.25 7.79
C LEU A 328 25.22 22.28 7.57
N GLY A 329 26.15 22.59 6.66
CA GLY A 329 27.30 21.71 6.37
C GLY A 329 28.21 21.49 7.57
N GLY A 330 28.49 22.54 8.35
CA GLY A 330 29.24 22.43 9.60
C GLY A 330 28.51 21.61 10.67
N TYR A 331 27.19 21.78 10.78
CA TYR A 331 26.37 21.02 11.71
C TYR A 331 26.32 19.53 11.40
N LEU A 332 26.02 19.16 10.14
CA LEU A 332 25.99 17.76 9.70
C LEU A 332 27.36 17.07 9.91
N LYS A 333 28.46 17.78 9.64
CA LYS A 333 29.81 17.31 9.92
C LYS A 333 30.03 17.03 11.41
N ILE A 334 29.69 17.95 12.31
CA ILE A 334 29.86 17.77 13.77
C ILE A 334 29.06 16.53 14.24
N VAL A 335 27.82 16.37 13.77
CA VAL A 335 26.99 15.22 14.16
C VAL A 335 27.55 13.90 13.61
N ALA A 336 28.11 13.89 12.39
CA ALA A 336 28.79 12.72 11.84
C ALA A 336 30.08 12.36 12.62
N GLU A 337 30.89 13.35 13.00
CA GLU A 337 32.09 13.15 13.83
C GLU A 337 31.76 12.58 15.22
N LYS A 338 30.60 12.95 15.79
CA LYS A 338 30.10 12.37 17.06
C LYS A 338 29.45 10.99 16.90
N ASN A 339 29.14 10.57 15.68
CA ASN A 339 28.50 9.28 15.39
C ASN A 339 29.25 8.55 14.25
N PRO A 340 30.45 8.00 14.53
CA PRO A 340 31.28 7.36 13.51
C PRO A 340 30.53 6.34 12.65
N GLY A 341 30.86 6.32 11.35
CA GLY A 341 30.15 5.54 10.34
C GLY A 341 28.85 6.16 9.82
N SER A 342 28.42 7.31 10.34
CA SER A 342 27.33 8.10 9.73
C SER A 342 27.78 8.67 8.40
N PHE A 343 26.87 8.72 7.43
CA PHE A 343 27.09 9.30 6.12
C PHE A 343 26.38 10.65 6.02
N TYR A 344 27.06 11.65 5.47
CA TYR A 344 26.46 12.94 5.15
C TYR A 344 27.07 13.51 3.87
N GLN A 345 26.30 14.31 3.14
CA GLN A 345 26.73 14.95 1.90
C GLN A 345 26.06 16.31 1.79
N VAL A 346 26.78 17.31 1.29
CA VAL A 346 26.26 18.67 1.03
C VAL A 346 26.84 19.13 -0.30
N GLU A 347 25.98 19.63 -1.18
CA GLU A 347 26.35 20.10 -2.51
C GLU A 347 25.87 21.53 -2.75
N THR A 348 26.77 22.33 -3.31
CA THR A 348 26.53 23.70 -3.77
C THR A 348 26.86 23.79 -5.26
N ALA A 349 26.12 24.60 -6.00
CA ALA A 349 26.48 24.99 -7.35
C ALA A 349 27.74 25.90 -7.35
N GLU A 350 28.38 26.03 -8.51
CA GLU A 350 29.61 26.83 -8.70
C GLU A 350 29.46 28.31 -8.27
N ASN A 351 28.24 28.85 -8.34
CA ASN A 351 27.92 30.21 -7.92
C ASN A 351 27.69 30.36 -6.40
N GLY A 352 27.85 29.29 -5.61
CA GLY A 352 27.60 29.21 -4.17
C GLY A 352 26.16 28.89 -3.78
N LEU A 353 25.23 28.72 -4.73
CA LEU A 353 23.84 28.37 -4.41
C LEU A 353 23.74 26.95 -3.84
N PHE A 354 23.06 26.80 -2.70
CA PHE A 354 22.73 25.48 -2.15
C PHE A 354 21.95 24.63 -3.16
N LYS A 355 22.38 23.39 -3.38
CA LYS A 355 21.63 22.40 -4.17
C LYS A 355 20.91 21.39 -3.28
N ARG A 356 21.66 20.68 -2.44
CA ARG A 356 21.13 19.56 -1.64
C ARG A 356 22.02 19.20 -0.46
N ALA A 357 21.44 18.61 0.57
CA ALA A 357 22.11 18.04 1.73
C ALA A 357 21.41 16.76 2.19
N LEU A 358 22.17 15.80 2.72
CA LEU A 358 21.70 14.49 3.19
C LEU A 358 22.41 14.11 4.47
N PHE A 359 21.69 13.43 5.37
CA PHE A 359 22.27 12.73 6.52
C PHE A 359 21.64 11.35 6.72
N MET A 360 22.49 10.37 7.05
CA MET A 360 22.14 9.01 7.46
C MET A 360 23.02 8.62 8.65
N SER A 361 22.40 8.33 9.81
CA SER A 361 23.18 7.96 11.00
C SER A 361 23.67 6.51 10.91
N SER A 362 24.84 6.20 11.46
CA SER A 362 25.29 4.79 11.60
C SER A 362 24.32 3.95 12.43
N ALA A 363 23.63 4.56 13.40
CA ALA A 363 22.62 3.89 14.22
C ALA A 363 21.40 3.46 13.40
N THR A 364 20.82 4.36 12.61
CA THR A 364 19.68 4.06 11.73
C THR A 364 20.06 3.13 10.58
N LEU A 365 21.26 3.29 10.00
CA LEU A 365 21.77 2.38 8.99
C LEU A 365 21.97 0.95 9.53
N ASN A 366 22.53 0.78 10.73
CA ASN A 366 22.63 -0.56 11.33
C ASN A 366 21.26 -1.16 11.67
N ALA A 367 20.31 -0.35 12.13
CA ALA A 367 18.95 -0.79 12.45
C ALA A 367 18.20 -1.39 11.25
N VAL A 368 18.33 -0.79 10.04
CA VAL A 368 17.69 -1.26 8.80
C VAL A 368 17.96 -2.74 8.49
N LYS A 369 19.11 -3.30 8.91
CA LYS A 369 19.49 -4.71 8.70
C LYS A 369 18.57 -5.70 9.44
N TYR A 370 17.93 -5.25 10.52
CA TYR A 370 17.05 -6.05 11.39
C TYR A 370 15.56 -5.72 11.18
N CYS A 371 15.27 -4.76 10.31
CA CYS A 371 13.93 -4.35 9.92
C CYS A 371 13.34 -5.25 8.82
N ARG A 372 12.05 -5.05 8.54
CA ARG A 372 11.34 -5.70 7.42
C ARG A 372 11.93 -5.27 6.08
N LYS A 373 11.80 -6.11 5.06
CA LYS A 373 12.24 -5.81 3.67
C LYS A 373 11.28 -4.88 2.90
N ILE A 374 10.79 -3.85 3.57
CA ILE A 374 10.10 -2.70 2.96
C ILE A 374 10.92 -1.44 3.14
N VAL A 375 10.91 -0.59 2.12
CA VAL A 375 11.41 0.77 2.17
C VAL A 375 10.34 1.71 1.65
N SER A 376 9.94 2.67 2.46
CA SER A 376 9.16 3.82 2.02
C SER A 376 10.08 4.90 1.49
N LEU A 377 9.68 5.52 0.39
CA LEU A 377 10.23 6.78 -0.11
C LEU A 377 9.09 7.79 -0.18
N ASP A 378 9.23 8.92 0.51
CA ASP A 378 8.30 10.04 0.43
C ASP A 378 9.06 11.37 0.49
N HIS A 379 8.42 12.40 -0.04
CA HIS A 379 8.76 13.78 0.28
C HIS A 379 7.99 14.23 1.54
N ILE A 380 8.41 15.31 2.20
CA ILE A 380 7.65 15.91 3.31
C ILE A 380 6.95 17.18 2.81
N THR A 381 5.62 17.21 2.90
CA THR A 381 4.80 18.40 2.61
C THR A 381 4.82 19.38 3.78
N HIS A 382 4.80 20.68 3.46
CA HIS A 382 4.61 21.72 4.47
C HIS A 382 3.12 21.78 4.86
N SER A 383 2.82 21.45 6.12
CA SER A 383 1.51 21.57 6.80
C SER A 383 0.27 21.66 5.90
N GLU A 384 -0.39 20.52 5.67
CA GLU A 384 -1.69 20.46 4.99
C GLU A 384 -2.83 21.10 5.82
N GLU A 385 -2.58 21.40 7.10
CA GLU A 385 -3.47 22.12 8.01
C GLU A 385 -3.57 23.63 7.74
N THR A 386 -4.02 24.00 6.55
CA THR A 386 -4.91 25.16 6.42
C THR A 386 -6.18 24.77 5.65
N PRO A 387 -7.19 24.17 6.32
CA PRO A 387 -8.55 24.15 5.81
C PRO A 387 -9.05 25.58 5.67
N GLU A 388 -8.88 26.14 4.47
CA GLU A 388 -9.39 27.41 3.95
C GLU A 388 -9.60 28.51 5.01
N THR A 389 -8.55 28.86 5.76
CA THR A 389 -8.62 30.05 6.62
C THR A 389 -8.97 31.26 5.75
N PRO A 390 -9.95 32.12 6.12
CA PRO A 390 -10.43 33.21 5.26
C PRO A 390 -9.38 34.27 4.86
N VAL A 391 -8.16 34.16 5.37
CA VAL A 391 -7.02 35.05 5.09
C VAL A 391 -6.09 34.44 4.05
N GLY A 392 -6.64 34.02 2.91
CA GLY A 392 -5.94 33.78 1.62
C GLY A 392 -4.87 32.67 1.58
N LYS A 393 -4.94 31.81 0.56
CA LYS A 393 -3.78 31.01 0.14
C LYS A 393 -2.63 31.98 -0.17
N LEU A 394 -1.41 31.68 0.32
CA LEU A 394 -0.22 32.32 -0.26
C LEU A 394 -0.11 31.84 -1.70
N GLU A 395 0.26 32.73 -2.62
CA GLU A 395 0.73 32.27 -3.94
C GLU A 395 2.08 31.56 -3.72
N ASP A 396 2.39 30.54 -4.51
CA ASP A 396 3.58 29.68 -4.28
C ASP A 396 4.88 30.51 -4.23
N ASP A 397 4.91 31.61 -4.98
CA ASP A 397 5.98 32.62 -5.05
C ASP A 397 6.22 33.41 -3.73
N GLU A 398 5.34 33.33 -2.73
CA GLU A 398 5.46 34.05 -1.43
C GLU A 398 5.80 33.15 -0.23
N ASN A 399 5.94 31.83 -0.42
CA ASN A 399 6.24 30.89 0.66
C ASN A 399 7.74 30.54 0.71
N ASP A 400 8.46 31.07 1.71
CA ASP A 400 9.89 30.78 1.94
C ASP A 400 10.21 29.27 1.89
N ASP A 401 9.33 28.42 2.43
CA ASP A 401 9.57 26.97 2.47
C ASP A 401 9.46 26.35 1.06
N VAL A 402 8.50 26.77 0.24
CA VAL A 402 8.41 26.35 -1.18
C VAL A 402 9.67 26.78 -1.95
N ILE A 403 10.20 27.97 -1.66
CA ILE A 403 11.40 28.53 -2.30
C ILE A 403 12.70 27.84 -1.81
N CYS A 404 12.74 27.39 -0.55
CA CYS A 404 13.93 26.81 0.07
C CYS A 404 14.12 25.31 -0.21
N GLY A 405 13.17 24.68 -0.89
CA GLY A 405 13.26 23.30 -1.37
C GLY A 405 12.42 22.32 -0.54
N VAL A 406 12.59 21.03 -0.84
CA VAL A 406 11.74 19.94 -0.38
C VAL A 406 12.57 18.92 0.39
N TYR A 407 12.03 18.36 1.48
CA TYR A 407 12.67 17.22 2.14
C TYR A 407 12.27 15.90 1.48
N LEU A 408 13.26 15.05 1.23
CA LEU A 408 13.06 13.65 0.86
C LEU A 408 13.43 12.79 2.08
N LYS A 409 12.65 11.74 2.36
CA LYS A 409 12.93 10.80 3.45
C LYS A 409 12.85 9.36 2.98
N ALA A 410 13.63 8.49 3.64
CA ALA A 410 13.48 7.05 3.53
C ALA A 410 13.17 6.44 4.90
N ALA A 411 12.19 5.54 4.93
CA ALA A 411 11.72 4.89 6.15
C ALA A 411 11.48 3.39 5.97
N THR A 412 11.46 2.65 7.07
CA THR A 412 11.10 1.22 7.12
C THR A 412 10.30 0.92 8.40
N LYS A 413 9.88 -0.33 8.61
CA LYS A 413 9.31 -0.81 9.88
C LYS A 413 10.15 -1.96 10.44
N ASP A 414 10.28 -2.01 11.75
CA ASP A 414 10.78 -3.22 12.43
C ASP A 414 9.68 -4.30 12.58
N PHE A 415 10.04 -5.43 13.16
CA PHE A 415 9.09 -6.51 13.41
C PHE A 415 8.07 -6.21 14.51
N ASN A 416 8.25 -5.15 15.32
CA ASN A 416 7.26 -4.63 16.27
C ASN A 416 6.27 -3.64 15.63
N ASP A 417 6.35 -3.43 14.32
CA ASP A 417 5.53 -2.49 13.52
C ASP A 417 5.89 -1.01 13.70
N GLU A 418 7.02 -0.72 14.36
CA GLU A 418 7.43 0.65 14.61
C GLU A 418 8.20 1.25 13.42
N VAL A 419 7.82 2.46 13.02
CA VAL A 419 8.45 3.18 11.91
C VAL A 419 9.87 3.64 12.30
N LEU A 420 10.81 3.48 11.37
CA LEU A 420 12.19 3.94 11.45
C LEU A 420 12.50 4.83 10.24
N THR A 421 12.62 6.14 10.43
CA THR A 421 13.10 7.06 9.37
C THR A 421 14.62 7.09 9.41
N PHE A 422 15.28 6.46 8.42
CA PHE A 422 16.71 6.17 8.47
C PHE A 422 17.58 7.10 7.62
N ALA A 423 16.98 7.85 6.70
CA ALA A 423 17.64 8.87 5.89
C ALA A 423 16.75 10.10 5.71
N LEU A 424 17.37 11.29 5.73
CA LEU A 424 16.72 12.57 5.45
C LEU A 424 17.62 13.41 4.54
N ALA A 425 17.05 13.91 3.45
CA ALA A 425 17.68 14.88 2.56
C ALA A 425 16.82 16.14 2.43
N LEU A 426 17.47 17.30 2.26
CA LEU A 426 16.88 18.52 1.72
C LEU A 426 17.41 18.72 0.31
N VAL A 427 16.52 18.92 -0.67
CA VAL A 427 16.87 19.13 -2.08
C VAL A 427 16.19 20.40 -2.59
N SER A 428 16.80 21.06 -3.59
CA SER A 428 16.26 22.29 -4.18
C SER A 428 14.86 22.11 -4.77
N GLU A 429 14.57 20.94 -5.35
CA GLU A 429 13.27 20.59 -5.92
C GLU A 429 13.10 19.05 -5.99
N GLU A 430 11.85 18.58 -5.98
CA GLU A 430 11.52 17.17 -6.16
C GLU A 430 11.53 16.84 -7.66
N ASN A 431 12.64 16.27 -8.14
CA ASN A 431 12.86 15.90 -9.54
C ASN A 431 13.63 14.57 -9.66
N GLU A 432 13.79 14.08 -10.89
CA GLU A 432 14.45 12.79 -11.19
C GLU A 432 15.92 12.78 -10.73
N GLU A 433 16.70 13.84 -11.01
CA GLU A 433 18.13 13.96 -10.63
C GLU A 433 18.33 13.87 -9.11
N ASN A 434 17.50 14.57 -8.33
CA ASN A 434 17.59 14.61 -6.88
C ASN A 434 17.11 13.30 -6.24
N TRP A 435 16.12 12.63 -6.83
CA TRP A 435 15.74 11.27 -6.43
C TRP A 435 16.86 10.28 -6.76
N GLU A 436 17.41 10.26 -7.97
CA GLU A 436 18.53 9.39 -8.34
C GLU A 436 19.74 9.60 -7.42
N TRP A 437 20.09 10.85 -7.12
CA TRP A 437 21.17 11.16 -6.17
C TRP A 437 20.90 10.59 -4.77
N PHE A 438 19.68 10.77 -4.25
CA PHE A 438 19.28 10.24 -2.94
C PHE A 438 19.32 8.71 -2.91
N LEU A 439 18.79 8.03 -3.93
CA LEU A 439 18.79 6.58 -4.04
C LEU A 439 20.20 6.02 -4.24
N ASN A 440 21.06 6.68 -5.02
CA ASN A 440 22.47 6.31 -5.16
C ASN A 440 23.21 6.47 -3.83
N ALA A 441 22.94 7.52 -3.06
CA ALA A 441 23.52 7.66 -1.72
C ALA A 441 23.08 6.52 -0.78
N LEU A 442 21.79 6.13 -0.79
CA LEU A 442 21.30 4.95 -0.08
C LEU A 442 22.00 3.66 -0.52
N GLN A 443 22.19 3.45 -1.83
CA GLN A 443 22.87 2.30 -2.43
C GLN A 443 24.36 2.24 -2.03
N ASN A 444 25.03 3.39 -2.04
CA ASN A 444 26.45 3.53 -1.71
C ASN A 444 26.77 3.24 -0.24
N THR A 445 25.78 3.22 0.66
CA THR A 445 25.99 2.76 2.04
C THR A 445 26.33 1.27 2.12
N GLN A 446 25.94 0.47 1.12
CA GLN A 446 26.13 -1.00 1.05
C GLN A 446 25.63 -1.76 2.29
N VAL A 447 24.68 -1.18 3.04
CA VAL A 447 24.11 -1.72 4.28
C VAL A 447 23.21 -2.92 4.00
N VAL A 448 22.44 -2.86 2.92
CA VAL A 448 21.53 -3.90 2.40
C VAL A 448 21.47 -3.81 0.87
N ASP A 449 21.03 -4.87 0.20
CA ASP A 449 20.68 -4.81 -1.21
C ASP A 449 19.22 -4.38 -1.40
N TRP A 450 19.02 -3.11 -1.72
CA TRP A 450 17.71 -2.49 -1.97
C TRP A 450 16.95 -3.14 -3.13
N ASN A 451 17.65 -3.80 -4.07
CA ASN A 451 17.01 -4.61 -5.11
C ASN A 451 16.18 -5.77 -4.54
N THR A 452 16.41 -6.19 -3.29
CA THR A 452 15.63 -7.24 -2.60
C THR A 452 14.42 -6.71 -1.82
N TYR A 453 14.19 -5.39 -1.79
CA TYR A 453 13.13 -4.76 -1.01
C TYR A 453 11.85 -4.55 -1.84
N THR A 454 10.73 -4.43 -1.12
CA THR A 454 9.51 -3.78 -1.63
C THR A 454 9.61 -2.28 -1.37
N VAL A 455 9.53 -1.48 -2.43
CA VAL A 455 9.61 -0.01 -2.38
C VAL A 455 8.20 0.54 -2.39
N ILE A 456 7.77 1.24 -1.34
CA ILE A 456 6.45 1.87 -1.25
C ILE A 456 6.60 3.37 -1.46
N ALA A 457 6.20 3.84 -2.63
CA ALA A 457 6.55 5.18 -3.08
C ALA A 457 5.51 5.78 -4.03
N GLY A 458 5.47 7.11 -4.11
CA GLY A 458 4.79 7.80 -5.21
C GLY A 458 5.38 7.45 -6.58
N ARG A 459 4.75 7.92 -7.66
CA ARG A 459 5.23 7.69 -9.04
C ARG A 459 5.56 8.96 -9.84
N THR A 460 5.15 10.11 -9.33
CA THR A 460 5.28 11.41 -10.00
C THR A 460 6.67 12.02 -9.75
N ARG A 461 6.94 13.18 -10.37
CA ARG A 461 8.12 14.03 -10.06
C ARG A 461 9.49 13.31 -10.17
N GLY A 462 9.60 12.36 -11.11
CA GLY A 462 10.83 11.61 -11.39
C GLY A 462 11.09 10.40 -10.48
N LEU A 463 10.34 10.22 -9.39
CA LEU A 463 10.57 9.16 -8.42
C LEU A 463 10.49 7.75 -9.03
N GLN A 464 9.49 7.47 -9.87
CA GLN A 464 9.39 6.15 -10.52
C GLN A 464 10.53 5.88 -11.51
N SER A 465 11.02 6.89 -12.21
CA SER A 465 12.18 6.76 -13.10
C SER A 465 13.44 6.44 -12.30
N ALA A 466 13.71 7.23 -11.25
CA ALA A 466 14.87 7.07 -10.38
C ALA A 466 14.91 5.68 -9.71
N ILE A 467 13.77 5.16 -9.24
CA ILE A 467 13.68 3.79 -8.70
C ILE A 467 14.07 2.76 -9.77
N LYS A 468 13.58 2.91 -11.01
CA LYS A 468 13.93 1.99 -12.12
C LYS A 468 15.39 2.09 -12.54
N ALA A 469 15.99 3.27 -12.45
CA ALA A 469 17.39 3.50 -12.80
C ALA A 469 18.36 2.92 -11.75
N VAL A 470 18.11 3.19 -10.46
CA VAL A 470 19.04 2.83 -9.37
C VAL A 470 18.73 1.44 -8.78
N TRP A 471 17.46 1.05 -8.66
CA TRP A 471 17.00 -0.22 -8.08
C TRP A 471 16.12 -1.04 -9.04
N PRO A 472 16.62 -1.41 -10.24
CA PRO A 472 15.82 -2.00 -11.32
C PRO A 472 15.14 -3.34 -10.97
N GLN A 473 15.58 -4.04 -9.91
CA GLN A 473 15.00 -5.32 -9.48
C GLN A 473 14.16 -5.20 -8.19
N ALA A 474 14.01 -3.99 -7.64
CA ALA A 474 13.12 -3.74 -6.52
C ALA A 474 11.65 -3.76 -6.95
N SER A 475 10.76 -4.27 -6.09
CA SER A 475 9.33 -4.31 -6.37
C SER A 475 8.67 -3.01 -5.93
N HIS A 476 8.30 -2.15 -6.90
CA HIS A 476 7.67 -0.85 -6.63
C HIS A 476 6.18 -1.02 -6.38
N HIS A 477 5.74 -0.89 -5.13
CA HIS A 477 4.34 -0.69 -4.78
C HIS A 477 4.04 0.81 -4.80
N PHE A 478 3.02 1.21 -5.55
CA PHE A 478 2.57 2.58 -5.63
C PHE A 478 1.87 2.97 -4.32
N CYS A 479 2.26 4.12 -3.76
CA CYS A 479 1.63 4.68 -2.57
C CYS A 479 0.22 5.16 -2.90
N MET A 480 -0.80 4.46 -2.40
CA MET A 480 -2.21 4.74 -2.72
C MET A 480 -2.66 6.12 -2.23
N ARG A 481 -2.06 6.65 -1.16
CA ARG A 481 -2.27 8.04 -0.73
C ARG A 481 -1.89 9.04 -1.83
N ARG A 482 -0.68 8.92 -2.41
CA ARG A 482 -0.21 9.79 -3.50
C ARG A 482 -1.04 9.63 -4.79
N VAL A 483 -1.44 8.40 -5.12
CA VAL A 483 -2.36 8.14 -6.26
C VAL A 483 -3.71 8.83 -6.07
N VAL A 484 -4.25 8.81 -4.85
CA VAL A 484 -5.55 9.40 -4.52
C VAL A 484 -5.47 10.93 -4.43
N GLU A 485 -4.44 11.47 -3.78
CA GLU A 485 -4.32 12.90 -3.45
C GLU A 485 -3.71 13.71 -4.60
N ASP A 486 -2.52 13.33 -5.07
CA ASP A 486 -1.82 14.09 -6.11
C ASP A 486 -2.39 13.82 -7.51
N GLU A 487 -2.66 12.56 -7.83
CA GLU A 487 -3.01 12.18 -9.20
C GLU A 487 -4.52 12.30 -9.45
N LEU A 488 -5.36 11.63 -8.64
CA LEU A 488 -6.82 11.70 -8.77
C LEU A 488 -7.39 13.08 -8.38
N MET A 489 -7.11 13.57 -7.16
CA MET A 489 -7.70 14.83 -6.67
C MET A 489 -7.05 16.08 -7.25
N ILE A 490 -5.72 16.21 -7.26
CA ILE A 490 -5.05 17.44 -7.72
C ILE A 490 -4.90 17.48 -9.25
N ALA A 491 -4.21 16.50 -9.85
CA ALA A 491 -3.87 16.55 -11.27
C ALA A 491 -5.08 16.29 -12.20
N LYS A 492 -5.87 15.24 -11.92
CA LYS A 492 -7.07 14.89 -12.69
C LYS A 492 -8.33 15.64 -12.21
N LYS A 493 -8.28 16.36 -11.08
CA LYS A 493 -9.37 17.19 -10.52
C LYS A 493 -10.66 16.40 -10.23
N ILE A 494 -10.53 15.13 -9.84
CA ILE A 494 -11.66 14.24 -9.55
C ILE A 494 -12.10 14.44 -8.10
N PRO A 495 -13.34 14.89 -7.83
CA PRO A 495 -13.82 15.12 -6.47
C PRO A 495 -13.91 13.81 -5.66
N MET A 496 -13.31 13.80 -4.47
CA MET A 496 -13.25 12.64 -3.60
C MET A 496 -13.83 12.96 -2.22
N THR A 497 -14.80 12.16 -1.77
CA THR A 497 -15.29 12.18 -0.38
C THR A 497 -14.52 11.12 0.44
N PRO A 498 -14.54 11.17 1.78
CA PRO A 498 -13.87 10.16 2.62
C PRO A 498 -14.29 8.73 2.28
N GLU A 499 -15.57 8.49 2.00
CA GLU A 499 -16.11 7.16 1.66
C GLU A 499 -15.61 6.67 0.30
N LYS A 500 -15.40 7.60 -0.65
CA LYS A 500 -14.79 7.29 -1.95
C LYS A 500 -13.29 7.02 -1.83
N LYS A 501 -12.56 7.77 -0.99
CA LYS A 501 -11.17 7.45 -0.64
C LYS A 501 -11.10 6.05 -0.03
N GLN A 502 -11.91 5.76 0.99
CA GLN A 502 -11.99 4.45 1.64
C GLN A 502 -12.27 3.32 0.64
N SER A 503 -13.22 3.52 -0.27
CA SER A 503 -13.55 2.53 -1.32
C SER A 503 -12.36 2.20 -2.24
N ILE A 504 -11.46 3.16 -2.49
CA ILE A 504 -10.23 2.94 -3.27
C ILE A 504 -9.17 2.19 -2.45
N PHE A 505 -9.00 2.51 -1.17
CA PHE A 505 -8.12 1.74 -0.27
C PHE A 505 -8.63 0.31 -0.05
N ASP A 506 -9.95 0.14 0.08
CA ASP A 506 -10.59 -1.17 0.18
C ASP A 506 -10.39 -2.01 -1.08
N LEU A 507 -10.35 -1.37 -2.26
CA LEU A 507 -10.05 -2.00 -3.55
C LEU A 507 -8.57 -2.40 -3.66
N ALA A 508 -7.65 -1.54 -3.22
CA ALA A 508 -6.22 -1.83 -3.18
C ALA A 508 -5.87 -2.99 -2.21
N ARG A 509 -6.55 -3.07 -1.05
CA ARG A 509 -6.46 -4.18 -0.08
C ARG A 509 -7.19 -5.47 -0.50
N SER A 510 -7.55 -5.65 -1.78
CA SER A 510 -8.22 -6.89 -2.21
C SER A 510 -7.27 -8.09 -2.10
N ASP A 511 -7.74 -9.18 -1.49
CA ASP A 511 -7.00 -10.44 -1.31
C ASP A 511 -7.30 -11.45 -2.44
N SER A 512 -8.09 -11.05 -3.44
CA SER A 512 -8.36 -11.84 -4.65
C SER A 512 -8.92 -11.00 -5.81
N GLU A 513 -8.76 -11.50 -7.04
CA GLU A 513 -9.38 -10.89 -8.23
C GLU A 513 -10.91 -10.82 -8.11
N THR A 514 -11.58 -11.80 -7.47
CA THR A 514 -13.04 -11.79 -7.30
C THR A 514 -13.53 -10.68 -6.36
N GLU A 515 -12.77 -10.41 -5.30
CA GLU A 515 -13.04 -9.31 -4.38
C GLU A 515 -12.82 -7.95 -5.06
N TYR A 516 -11.69 -7.82 -5.75
CA TYR A 516 -11.36 -6.63 -6.55
C TYR A 516 -12.43 -6.31 -7.58
N ASP A 517 -12.87 -7.31 -8.35
CA ASP A 517 -13.94 -7.16 -9.35
C ASP A 517 -15.26 -6.71 -8.74
N THR A 518 -15.56 -7.15 -7.52
CA THR A 518 -16.79 -6.81 -6.78
C THR A 518 -16.73 -5.37 -6.31
N LEU A 519 -15.61 -4.97 -5.69
CA LEU A 519 -15.38 -3.60 -5.24
C LEU A 519 -15.28 -2.61 -6.39
N ARG A 520 -14.58 -2.95 -7.48
CA ARG A 520 -14.48 -2.12 -8.68
C ARG A 520 -15.87 -1.86 -9.28
N LYS A 521 -16.72 -2.89 -9.39
CA LYS A 521 -18.13 -2.74 -9.85
C LYS A 521 -18.98 -1.86 -8.92
N ALA A 522 -18.69 -1.82 -7.61
CA ALA A 522 -19.33 -0.90 -6.69
C ALA A 522 -18.80 0.54 -6.86
N LEU A 523 -17.48 0.71 -6.98
CA LEU A 523 -16.82 2.01 -7.15
C LEU A 523 -17.23 2.69 -8.46
N VAL A 524 -17.33 1.97 -9.59
CA VAL A 524 -17.81 2.51 -10.89
C VAL A 524 -19.15 3.23 -10.74
N ARG A 525 -20.08 2.71 -9.93
CA ARG A 525 -21.41 3.31 -9.71
C ARG A 525 -21.39 4.64 -8.94
N THR A 526 -20.26 4.98 -8.31
CA THR A 526 -20.13 6.17 -7.43
C THR A 526 -19.05 7.15 -7.91
N ASN A 527 -18.05 6.66 -8.65
CA ASN A 527 -16.94 7.44 -9.18
C ASN A 527 -16.28 6.75 -10.40
N GLU A 528 -17.02 6.67 -11.51
CA GLU A 528 -16.52 6.10 -12.78
C GLU A 528 -15.20 6.74 -13.25
N ALA A 529 -15.05 8.06 -13.11
CA ALA A 529 -13.84 8.78 -13.50
C ALA A 529 -12.59 8.32 -12.73
N ALA A 530 -12.73 8.01 -11.43
CA ALA A 530 -11.63 7.45 -10.65
C ALA A 530 -11.27 6.04 -11.10
N VAL A 531 -12.27 5.19 -11.41
CA VAL A 531 -12.01 3.83 -11.90
C VAL A 531 -11.33 3.84 -13.26
N ALA A 532 -11.80 4.69 -14.19
CA ALA A 532 -11.18 4.83 -15.52
C ALA A 532 -9.69 5.15 -15.43
N TYR A 533 -9.29 6.05 -14.52
CA TYR A 533 -7.87 6.33 -14.25
C TYR A 533 -7.15 5.17 -13.53
N LEU A 534 -7.77 4.52 -12.55
CA LEU A 534 -7.17 3.36 -11.86
C LEU A 534 -6.94 2.17 -12.81
N ASP A 535 -7.75 2.02 -13.86
CA ASP A 535 -7.58 1.02 -14.91
C ASP A 535 -6.41 1.35 -15.88
N GLU A 536 -5.94 2.61 -15.94
CA GLU A 536 -4.70 2.98 -16.65
C GLU A 536 -3.43 2.46 -15.94
N LEU A 537 -3.55 2.09 -14.65
CA LEU A 537 -2.44 1.68 -13.80
C LEU A 537 -2.29 0.16 -13.76
N ASP A 538 -1.05 -0.35 -13.87
CA ASP A 538 -0.80 -1.79 -13.70
C ASP A 538 -1.19 -2.25 -12.28
N ARG A 539 -2.22 -3.10 -12.21
CA ARG A 539 -2.74 -3.69 -10.96
C ARG A 539 -1.64 -4.35 -10.14
N ALA A 540 -0.64 -4.94 -10.79
CA ALA A 540 0.49 -5.60 -10.11
C ALA A 540 1.27 -4.65 -9.21
N ASN A 541 1.23 -3.34 -9.43
CA ASN A 541 1.97 -2.36 -8.63
C ASN A 541 1.11 -1.63 -7.58
N TRP A 542 -0.20 -1.88 -7.45
CA TRP A 542 -1.04 -1.18 -6.46
C TRP A 542 -2.13 -1.98 -5.76
N VAL A 543 -2.41 -3.20 -6.23
CA VAL A 543 -3.40 -4.10 -5.63
C VAL A 543 -2.69 -5.26 -4.96
N LYS A 544 -2.93 -5.48 -3.66
CA LYS A 544 -2.22 -6.46 -2.82
C LYS A 544 -2.10 -7.83 -3.47
N TYR A 545 -3.20 -8.48 -3.86
CA TYR A 545 -3.13 -9.83 -4.45
C TYR A 545 -2.32 -9.88 -5.76
N ALA A 546 -2.44 -8.86 -6.61
CA ALA A 546 -1.75 -8.81 -7.89
C ALA A 546 -0.24 -8.54 -7.71
N PHE A 547 0.12 -7.73 -6.72
CA PHE A 547 1.50 -7.48 -6.33
C PHE A 547 2.18 -8.74 -5.79
N LEU A 548 1.51 -9.46 -4.90
CA LEU A 548 2.02 -10.70 -4.31
C LEU A 548 2.16 -11.81 -5.37
N GLU A 549 1.22 -11.93 -6.31
CA GLU A 549 1.33 -12.86 -7.44
C GLU A 549 2.46 -12.51 -8.42
N ALA A 550 2.67 -11.21 -8.71
CA ALA A 550 3.67 -10.76 -9.67
C ALA A 550 5.10 -10.77 -9.12
N PHE A 551 5.30 -10.27 -7.90
CA PHE A 551 6.63 -10.03 -7.33
C PHE A 551 7.05 -11.07 -6.28
N ARG A 552 6.11 -11.82 -5.69
CA ARG A 552 6.35 -12.76 -4.57
C ARG A 552 7.15 -12.14 -3.42
N ARG A 553 6.85 -10.89 -3.09
CA ARG A 553 7.50 -10.11 -2.01
C ARG A 553 6.45 -9.49 -1.11
N PRO A 554 6.66 -9.47 0.21
CA PRO A 554 5.71 -8.87 1.14
C PRO A 554 5.57 -7.37 0.90
N THR A 555 4.36 -6.85 1.08
CA THR A 555 4.12 -5.44 1.39
C THR A 555 3.92 -5.23 2.90
N PHE A 556 3.72 -6.32 3.67
CA PHE A 556 3.30 -6.29 5.06
C PHE A 556 1.98 -5.53 5.26
N ASN A 557 1.07 -5.64 4.28
CA ASN A 557 -0.22 -4.94 4.20
C ASN A 557 -0.09 -3.40 4.17
N GLU A 558 1.11 -2.86 3.97
CA GLU A 558 1.35 -1.44 3.76
C GLU A 558 0.90 -1.03 2.34
N LEU A 559 0.16 0.08 2.24
CA LEU A 559 -0.27 0.69 0.97
C LEU A 559 0.20 2.14 0.81
N THR A 560 0.86 2.70 1.83
CA THR A 560 1.23 4.11 1.92
C THR A 560 2.72 4.26 2.19
N SER A 561 3.35 5.25 1.56
CA SER A 561 4.69 5.71 1.93
C SER A 561 4.71 6.34 3.33
N ASP A 562 3.57 6.86 3.80
CA ASP A 562 3.42 7.15 5.23
C ASP A 562 3.15 5.86 6.01
N LEU A 563 4.23 5.24 6.51
CA LEU A 563 4.20 3.97 7.25
C LEU A 563 3.57 4.09 8.65
N SER A 564 3.33 5.31 9.16
CA SER A 564 2.62 5.53 10.44
C SER A 564 1.09 5.54 10.29
N MET A 565 0.55 5.51 9.06
CA MET A 565 -0.89 5.37 8.84
C MET A 565 -1.35 3.94 9.13
N SER A 566 -2.09 3.74 10.21
CA SER A 566 -2.78 2.47 10.46
C SER A 566 -3.93 2.27 9.46
N LEU A 567 -3.93 1.15 8.75
CA LEU A 567 -4.95 0.81 7.74
C LEU A 567 -6.14 0.02 8.33
N GLY A 568 -6.25 -0.06 9.67
CA GLY A 568 -7.08 -1.04 10.39
C GLY A 568 -8.27 -0.51 11.21
N SER A 569 -8.52 0.80 11.25
CA SER A 569 -9.61 1.45 12.01
C SER A 569 -10.34 2.51 11.16
N ASP A 570 -11.49 3.01 11.63
CA ASP A 570 -12.24 4.13 11.01
C ASP A 570 -11.42 5.46 10.93
N GLU A 571 -10.19 5.46 11.43
CA GLU A 571 -9.28 6.61 11.52
C GLU A 571 -8.59 6.95 10.18
N LEU A 572 -8.72 6.10 9.16
CA LEU A 572 -8.11 6.25 7.83
C LEU A 572 -8.40 7.63 7.17
N PHE A 573 -9.48 8.31 7.61
CA PHE A 573 -9.84 9.69 7.22
C PHE A 573 -10.26 10.59 8.39
N SER A 574 -9.87 10.26 9.62
CA SER A 574 -10.01 11.21 10.73
C SER A 574 -9.17 12.45 10.45
N GLN A 575 -9.73 13.64 10.70
CA GLN A 575 -9.02 14.92 10.47
C GLN A 575 -7.79 15.11 11.38
N HIS A 576 -7.51 14.16 12.28
CA HIS A 576 -6.30 14.10 13.11
C HIS A 576 -5.19 13.20 12.52
N ALA A 577 -5.39 12.56 11.36
CA ALA A 577 -4.34 11.78 10.69
C ALA A 577 -3.18 12.64 10.14
N SER A 578 -3.35 13.97 10.10
CA SER A 578 -2.33 14.97 9.74
C SER A 578 -1.06 14.93 10.61
N ALA A 579 -1.11 14.34 11.80
CA ALA A 579 0.04 14.22 12.71
C ALA A 579 0.99 13.04 12.38
N SER A 580 0.58 12.09 11.53
CA SER A 580 1.29 10.81 11.29
C SER A 580 2.71 11.00 10.73
N HIS A 581 2.82 11.52 9.51
CA HIS A 581 4.09 11.64 8.75
C HIS A 581 5.12 12.59 9.39
N ILE A 582 4.65 13.51 10.26
CA ILE A 582 5.41 14.61 10.87
C ILE A 582 5.88 14.27 12.30
N SER A 583 5.36 13.20 12.93
CA SER A 583 5.73 12.73 14.28
C SER A 583 7.24 12.58 14.56
N TRP A 584 8.06 12.42 13.51
CA TRP A 584 9.53 12.38 13.60
C TRP A 584 10.23 13.76 13.70
N PHE A 585 9.49 14.86 13.55
CA PHE A 585 10.02 16.23 13.46
C PHE A 585 9.42 17.19 14.50
N GLY A 586 8.51 16.71 15.36
CA GLY A 586 7.88 17.46 16.45
C GLY A 586 6.46 17.92 16.12
N GLU A 587 5.92 18.79 16.98
CA GLU A 587 4.61 19.44 16.79
C GLU A 587 4.68 20.64 15.81
N ASP A 588 5.88 21.19 15.59
CA ASP A 588 6.12 22.28 14.65
C ASP A 588 6.09 21.80 13.18
N PRO A 589 5.54 22.59 12.24
CA PRO A 589 5.66 22.31 10.81
C PRO A 589 7.12 22.21 10.34
N VAL A 590 7.41 21.16 9.57
CA VAL A 590 8.71 20.98 8.91
C VAL A 590 8.95 22.10 7.89
N GLY A 591 9.89 23.00 8.20
CA GLY A 591 10.28 24.12 7.32
C GLY A 591 11.63 23.90 6.64
N SER A 592 11.65 23.90 5.32
CA SER A 592 12.89 23.90 4.50
C SER A 592 13.62 25.25 4.56
N SER A 593 12.93 26.32 4.98
CA SER A 593 13.53 27.62 5.33
C SER A 593 14.34 27.60 6.63
N GLN A 594 14.22 26.56 7.46
CA GLN A 594 14.97 26.42 8.71
C GLN A 594 15.66 25.05 8.83
N PRO A 595 16.56 24.69 7.89
CA PRO A 595 17.10 23.33 7.81
C PRO A 595 17.91 22.90 9.03
N LEU A 596 18.64 23.83 9.65
CA LEU A 596 19.37 23.56 10.88
C LEU A 596 18.45 23.07 12.02
N TYR A 597 17.22 23.58 12.09
CA TYR A 597 16.22 23.16 13.07
C TYR A 597 15.62 21.79 12.72
N THR A 598 15.20 21.58 11.47
CA THR A 598 14.61 20.30 11.04
C THR A 598 15.58 19.13 11.19
N PHE A 599 16.86 19.30 10.80
CA PHE A 599 17.87 18.26 11.02
C PHE A 599 18.15 18.05 12.51
N ASN A 600 18.10 19.09 13.36
CA ASN A 600 18.20 18.91 14.81
C ASN A 600 17.02 18.11 15.39
N GLN A 601 15.78 18.42 15.00
CA GLN A 601 14.61 17.64 15.44
C GLN A 601 14.71 16.17 15.01
N TYR A 602 15.12 15.91 13.75
CA TYR A 602 15.38 14.56 13.27
C TYR A 602 16.41 13.82 14.15
N PHE A 603 17.52 14.46 14.49
CA PHE A 603 18.57 13.87 15.34
C PHE A 603 18.10 13.64 16.78
N MET A 604 17.36 14.58 17.37
CA MET A 604 16.77 14.41 18.69
C MET A 604 15.79 13.22 18.70
N LYS A 605 14.97 13.07 17.66
CA LYS A 605 14.03 11.95 17.53
C LYS A 605 14.71 10.59 17.35
N ILE A 606 15.83 10.50 16.61
CA ILE A 606 16.64 9.26 16.57
C ILE A 606 17.07 8.88 17.98
N ALA A 607 17.64 9.82 18.74
CA ALA A 607 18.13 9.58 20.10
C ALA A 607 17.01 9.13 21.05
N GLU A 608 15.88 9.83 21.02
CA GLU A 608 14.68 9.54 21.80
C GLU A 608 14.12 8.15 21.48
N ASN A 609 13.80 7.87 20.21
CA ASN A 609 13.20 6.61 19.78
C ASN A 609 14.11 5.42 20.12
N PHE A 610 15.41 5.51 19.83
CA PHE A 610 16.36 4.43 20.15
C PHE A 610 16.49 4.21 21.66
N HIS A 611 16.37 5.27 22.48
CA HIS A 611 16.36 5.12 23.93
C HIS A 611 15.07 4.45 24.43
N GLN A 612 13.90 4.94 24.01
CA GLN A 612 12.58 4.44 24.40
C GLN A 612 12.42 2.96 24.02
N ARG A 613 12.76 2.59 22.78
CA ARG A 613 12.72 1.19 22.29
C ARG A 613 13.63 0.26 23.09
N ARG A 614 14.84 0.69 23.46
CA ARG A 614 15.69 -0.12 24.36
C ARG A 614 15.12 -0.26 25.78
N GLN A 615 14.40 0.72 26.32
CA GLN A 615 13.80 0.60 27.64
C GLN A 615 12.50 -0.25 27.64
N SER A 616 11.68 -0.18 26.59
CA SER A 616 10.35 -0.82 26.53
C SER A 616 10.39 -2.36 26.67
N VAL A 617 11.49 -2.99 26.25
CA VAL A 617 11.70 -4.45 26.32
C VAL A 617 12.76 -4.89 27.32
N LYS A 618 13.39 -3.96 28.06
CA LYS A 618 14.58 -4.23 28.90
C LYS A 618 14.42 -5.33 29.96
N LEU A 619 13.19 -5.57 30.41
CA LEU A 619 12.87 -6.58 31.44
C LEU A 619 12.23 -7.86 30.86
N ARG A 620 12.11 -7.97 29.53
CA ARG A 620 11.51 -9.14 28.86
C ARG A 620 12.59 -10.14 28.43
N PRO A 621 12.30 -11.46 28.48
CA PRO A 621 13.17 -12.49 27.91
C PRO A 621 13.44 -12.27 26.41
N VAL A 622 14.70 -12.43 25.98
CA VAL A 622 15.12 -12.09 24.62
C VAL A 622 14.56 -13.02 23.54
N GLN A 623 14.17 -14.24 23.92
CA GLN A 623 13.58 -15.24 23.02
C GLN A 623 12.07 -15.05 22.78
N GLU A 624 11.40 -14.17 23.54
CA GLU A 624 9.98 -13.89 23.34
C GLU A 624 9.74 -13.10 22.05
N LEU A 625 8.50 -13.19 21.55
CA LEU A 625 8.01 -12.31 20.49
C LEU A 625 8.03 -10.85 20.93
N VAL A 626 8.31 -9.95 19.98
CA VAL A 626 8.06 -8.52 20.19
C VAL A 626 6.58 -8.25 20.51
N PRO A 627 6.25 -7.25 21.36
CA PRO A 627 4.90 -7.07 21.90
C PRO A 627 3.77 -7.02 20.87
N MET A 628 3.99 -6.39 19.73
CA MET A 628 3.00 -6.30 18.65
C MET A 628 2.77 -7.66 17.94
N ARG A 629 3.83 -8.47 17.79
CA ARG A 629 3.72 -9.82 17.21
C ARG A 629 3.03 -10.81 18.14
N ASP A 630 3.28 -10.74 19.44
CA ASP A 630 2.51 -11.51 20.42
C ASP A 630 1.02 -11.10 20.39
N THR A 631 0.73 -9.80 20.46
CA THR A 631 -0.66 -9.29 20.39
C THR A 631 -1.37 -9.75 19.11
N GLN A 632 -0.70 -9.67 17.96
CA GLN A 632 -1.23 -10.18 16.69
C GLN A 632 -1.42 -11.71 16.72
N LEU A 633 -0.51 -12.47 17.32
CA LEU A 633 -0.66 -13.92 17.44
C LEU A 633 -1.87 -14.30 18.29
N GLN A 634 -2.12 -13.61 19.40
CA GLN A 634 -3.31 -13.85 20.23
C GLN A 634 -4.62 -13.55 19.46
N GLN A 635 -4.66 -12.49 18.67
CA GLN A 635 -5.80 -12.17 17.79
C GLN A 635 -6.02 -13.26 16.72
N ILE A 636 -4.95 -13.76 16.12
CA ILE A 636 -5.01 -14.80 15.09
C ILE A 636 -5.44 -16.15 15.69
N LEU A 637 -4.97 -16.50 16.89
CA LEU A 637 -5.41 -17.68 17.66
C LEU A 637 -6.90 -17.59 18.00
N GLN A 638 -7.40 -16.42 18.41
CA GLN A 638 -8.84 -16.22 18.63
C GLN A 638 -9.64 -16.34 17.31
N GLY A 639 -9.06 -15.90 16.20
CA GLY A 639 -9.63 -16.04 14.85
C GLY A 639 -9.70 -17.49 14.35
N SER A 640 -8.67 -18.30 14.60
CA SER A 640 -8.59 -19.70 14.14
C SER A 640 -9.72 -20.58 14.70
N GLN A 641 -10.19 -20.29 15.91
CA GLN A 641 -11.34 -20.98 16.54
C GLN A 641 -12.66 -20.79 15.78
N ARG A 642 -12.71 -19.88 14.80
CA ARG A 642 -13.88 -19.62 13.94
C ARG A 642 -13.66 -20.10 12.51
N CYS A 643 -12.70 -21.00 12.29
CA CYS A 643 -12.48 -21.67 11.01
C CYS A 643 -13.13 -23.06 10.97
N GLU A 644 -13.51 -23.48 9.77
CA GLU A 644 -13.77 -24.87 9.42
C GLU A 644 -12.71 -25.36 8.43
N SER A 645 -12.51 -26.67 8.36
CA SER A 645 -11.45 -27.29 7.56
C SER A 645 -11.85 -28.60 6.92
N ILE A 646 -11.19 -28.91 5.80
CA ILE A 646 -11.20 -30.21 5.13
C ILE A 646 -9.73 -30.63 4.98
N PRO A 647 -9.27 -31.69 5.67
CA PRO A 647 -7.92 -32.19 5.51
C PRO A 647 -7.73 -32.77 4.10
N CYS A 648 -6.58 -32.47 3.50
CA CYS A 648 -6.16 -33.01 2.20
C CYS A 648 -4.91 -33.89 2.39
N ALA A 649 -4.45 -34.54 1.31
CA ALA A 649 -3.25 -35.37 1.37
C ALA A 649 -1.99 -34.52 1.60
N ASN A 650 -1.00 -35.10 2.31
CA ASN A 650 0.37 -34.59 2.44
C ASN A 650 0.52 -33.22 3.14
N GLY A 651 -0.13 -33.02 4.30
CA GLY A 651 0.01 -31.78 5.10
C GLY A 651 -0.64 -30.53 4.47
N LEU A 652 -1.55 -30.75 3.53
CA LEU A 652 -2.37 -29.72 2.91
C LEU A 652 -3.75 -29.67 3.57
N TYR A 653 -4.27 -28.47 3.78
CA TYR A 653 -5.60 -28.24 4.33
C TYR A 653 -6.38 -27.27 3.46
N MET A 654 -7.67 -27.52 3.25
CA MET A 654 -8.59 -26.46 2.85
C MET A 654 -9.22 -25.89 4.12
N VAL A 655 -9.09 -24.59 4.37
CA VAL A 655 -9.61 -23.91 5.57
C VAL A 655 -10.44 -22.71 5.16
N ARG A 656 -11.54 -22.43 5.86
CA ARG A 656 -12.43 -21.30 5.60
C ARG A 656 -12.81 -20.61 6.91
N TYR A 657 -12.70 -19.29 6.95
CA TYR A 657 -13.14 -18.49 8.10
C TYR A 657 -14.66 -18.26 8.07
N LEU A 658 -15.32 -18.46 9.21
CA LEU A 658 -16.78 -18.32 9.38
C LEU A 658 -17.19 -17.04 10.11
N GLY A 659 -16.21 -16.27 10.62
CA GLY A 659 -16.48 -15.00 11.28
C GLY A 659 -16.77 -13.85 10.30
N PRO A 660 -17.06 -12.64 10.83
CA PRO A 660 -17.29 -11.46 10.01
C PRO A 660 -16.01 -11.06 9.27
N THR A 661 -16.10 -10.91 7.95
CA THR A 661 -15.04 -10.37 7.10
C THR A 661 -15.19 -8.86 6.93
N ARG A 662 -14.09 -8.17 6.60
CA ARG A 662 -14.02 -6.72 6.31
C ARG A 662 -15.17 -6.22 5.43
N LEU A 663 -15.45 -6.92 4.33
CA LEU A 663 -16.46 -6.52 3.34
C LEU A 663 -17.84 -7.16 3.56
N LYS A 664 -18.03 -7.92 4.64
CA LYS A 664 -19.23 -8.76 4.88
C LYS A 664 -19.48 -9.78 3.75
N ILE A 665 -18.45 -10.10 2.96
CA ILE A 665 -18.44 -11.16 1.94
C ILE A 665 -17.95 -12.44 2.61
N PRO A 666 -18.68 -13.57 2.56
CA PRO A 666 -18.21 -14.83 3.16
C PRO A 666 -16.82 -15.22 2.65
N ASP A 667 -15.92 -15.63 3.57
CA ASP A 667 -14.59 -16.09 3.18
C ASP A 667 -14.70 -17.31 2.25
N SER A 668 -13.73 -17.42 1.35
CA SER A 668 -13.61 -18.55 0.43
C SER A 668 -12.65 -19.59 1.01
N TRP A 669 -12.76 -20.83 0.53
CA TRP A 669 -11.82 -21.89 0.92
C TRP A 669 -10.39 -21.53 0.53
N ARG A 670 -9.51 -21.46 1.53
CA ARG A 670 -8.09 -21.21 1.36
C ARG A 670 -7.33 -22.53 1.44
N HIS A 671 -6.40 -22.75 0.52
CA HIS A 671 -5.48 -23.86 0.64
C HIS A 671 -4.31 -23.42 1.52
N VAL A 672 -3.98 -24.24 2.50
CA VAL A 672 -2.90 -24.04 3.47
C VAL A 672 -1.90 -25.15 3.29
N ASN A 673 -0.63 -24.78 3.16
CA ASN A 673 0.50 -25.69 3.11
C ASN A 673 1.43 -25.36 4.28
N LEU A 674 1.40 -26.21 5.29
CA LEU A 674 2.19 -26.02 6.51
C LEU A 674 3.69 -26.30 6.31
N VAL A 675 4.07 -26.99 5.23
CA VAL A 675 5.47 -27.31 4.92
C VAL A 675 6.15 -26.10 4.29
N ASP A 676 5.53 -25.51 3.27
CA ASP A 676 6.11 -24.41 2.48
C ASP A 676 5.75 -23.01 3.01
N TRP A 677 5.02 -22.93 4.14
CA TRP A 677 4.50 -21.69 4.74
C TRP A 677 3.63 -20.86 3.78
N GLU A 678 2.81 -21.54 2.98
CA GLU A 678 1.93 -20.89 2.01
C GLU A 678 0.45 -20.99 2.43
N CYS A 679 -0.28 -19.89 2.27
CA CYS A 679 -1.75 -19.90 2.27
C CYS A 679 -2.29 -19.15 1.03
N THR A 680 -3.39 -19.60 0.44
CA THR A 680 -4.07 -18.87 -0.65
C THR A 680 -4.93 -17.69 -0.16
N CYS A 681 -4.82 -17.29 1.11
CA CYS A 681 -5.18 -15.93 1.55
C CYS A 681 -4.04 -14.93 1.33
N GLN A 682 -2.83 -15.42 1.04
CA GLN A 682 -1.59 -14.65 0.84
C GLN A 682 -1.07 -13.86 2.06
N ASP A 683 -1.87 -13.67 3.12
CA ASP A 683 -1.45 -12.98 4.35
C ASP A 683 -0.23 -13.61 5.02
N TRP A 684 -0.08 -14.94 4.98
CA TRP A 684 1.08 -15.60 5.59
C TRP A 684 2.39 -15.16 4.93
N GLN A 685 2.37 -15.13 3.60
CA GLN A 685 3.50 -14.72 2.76
C GLN A 685 3.73 -13.20 2.82
N ASP A 686 2.65 -12.41 2.90
CA ASP A 686 2.70 -10.95 2.97
C ASP A 686 3.17 -10.41 4.33
N GLN A 687 2.70 -11.01 5.43
CA GLN A 687 3.08 -10.61 6.79
C GLN A 687 4.38 -11.28 7.25
N GLN A 688 4.82 -12.34 6.57
CA GLN A 688 5.87 -13.27 7.01
C GLN A 688 5.58 -13.86 8.41
N PHE A 689 4.29 -14.04 8.71
CA PHE A 689 3.75 -14.46 10.00
C PHE A 689 2.45 -15.25 9.77
N PRO A 690 2.16 -16.35 10.49
CA PRO A 690 1.06 -17.25 10.17
C PRO A 690 -0.30 -16.56 10.19
N CYS A 691 -1.09 -16.78 9.15
CA CYS A 691 -2.49 -16.34 9.10
C CYS A 691 -3.41 -17.26 9.93
N LEU A 692 -4.66 -16.85 10.15
CA LEU A 692 -5.64 -17.64 10.91
C LEU A 692 -5.90 -19.03 10.31
N HIS A 693 -5.81 -19.16 8.99
CA HIS A 693 -5.95 -20.45 8.30
C HIS A 693 -4.75 -21.37 8.58
N ALA A 694 -3.54 -20.81 8.68
CA ALA A 694 -2.31 -21.52 9.01
C ALA A 694 -2.31 -22.02 10.46
N ILE A 695 -2.71 -21.16 11.40
CA ILE A 695 -2.87 -21.56 12.81
C ILE A 695 -3.89 -22.68 12.95
N HIS A 696 -5.09 -22.53 12.35
CA HIS A 696 -6.12 -23.58 12.42
C HIS A 696 -5.64 -24.93 11.86
N ALA A 697 -4.93 -24.92 10.73
CA ALA A 697 -4.37 -26.15 10.16
C ALA A 697 -3.29 -26.77 11.06
N ALA A 698 -2.42 -25.95 11.67
CA ALA A 698 -1.38 -26.44 12.58
C ALA A 698 -1.94 -27.00 13.89
N GLU A 699 -3.02 -26.43 14.42
CA GLU A 699 -3.76 -26.97 15.57
C GLU A 699 -4.28 -28.40 15.30
N LEU A 700 -4.74 -28.68 14.07
CA LEU A 700 -5.18 -30.02 13.65
C LEU A 700 -4.04 -31.03 13.50
N GLU A 701 -2.84 -30.60 13.09
CA GLU A 701 -1.63 -31.42 13.07
C GLU A 701 -0.96 -31.56 14.46
N GLN A 702 -1.46 -30.86 15.49
CA GLN A 702 -0.78 -30.69 16.78
C GLN A 702 0.65 -30.11 16.62
N ARG A 703 0.87 -29.33 15.57
CA ARG A 703 2.16 -28.74 15.23
C ARG A 703 2.41 -27.48 16.06
N ARG A 704 3.62 -27.35 16.59
CA ARG A 704 4.00 -26.18 17.41
C ARG A 704 3.99 -24.90 16.56
N ILE A 705 3.31 -23.86 17.06
CA ILE A 705 3.08 -22.59 16.36
C ILE A 705 4.38 -21.82 16.07
N ASP A 706 5.40 -21.98 16.91
CA ASP A 706 6.74 -21.42 16.71
C ASP A 706 7.50 -22.01 15.50
N THR A 707 6.93 -23.00 14.82
CA THR A 707 7.47 -23.58 13.56
C THR A 707 6.82 -23.02 12.29
N LEU A 708 6.08 -21.91 12.41
CA LEU A 708 5.28 -21.29 11.35
C LEU A 708 5.75 -19.87 10.95
N TYR A 709 6.81 -19.37 11.57
CA TYR A 709 7.44 -18.08 11.29
C TYR A 709 8.93 -18.09 11.68
N ASP A 710 9.69 -17.09 11.24
CA ASP A 710 11.06 -16.89 11.72
C ASP A 710 11.03 -16.34 13.16
N THR A 711 11.29 -17.23 14.12
CA THR A 711 11.35 -16.89 15.55
C THR A 711 12.47 -15.92 15.89
N LYS A 712 13.56 -15.86 15.11
CA LYS A 712 14.66 -14.91 15.35
C LYS A 712 14.24 -13.51 14.92
N GLN A 713 13.74 -13.34 13.69
CA GLN A 713 13.33 -12.02 13.18
C GLN A 713 12.24 -11.37 14.06
N ASN A 714 11.29 -12.16 14.54
CA ASN A 714 10.19 -11.68 15.37
C ASN A 714 10.52 -11.60 16.88
N SER A 715 11.76 -11.91 17.28
CA SER A 715 12.18 -11.91 18.70
C SER A 715 12.55 -10.53 19.24
N ILE A 716 12.50 -10.43 20.58
CA ILE A 716 13.05 -9.30 21.33
C ILE A 716 14.57 -9.18 21.15
N ASP A 717 15.31 -10.27 20.94
CA ASP A 717 16.75 -10.26 20.62
C ASP A 717 17.04 -9.48 19.32
N ASN A 718 16.30 -9.77 18.24
CA ASN A 718 16.42 -9.03 16.97
C ASN A 718 16.03 -7.54 17.11
N TYR A 719 15.01 -7.25 17.92
CA TYR A 719 14.61 -5.88 18.22
C TYR A 719 15.66 -5.12 19.06
N LEU A 720 16.30 -5.78 20.03
CA LEU A 720 17.43 -5.20 20.77
C LEU A 720 18.64 -4.99 19.88
N ALA A 721 18.95 -5.92 18.97
CA ALA A 721 20.02 -5.78 17.98
C ALA A 721 19.77 -4.60 17.02
N CYS A 722 18.52 -4.41 16.57
CA CYS A 722 18.08 -3.27 15.78
C CYS A 722 18.46 -1.93 16.44
N TYR A 723 18.19 -1.79 17.74
CA TYR A 723 18.44 -0.54 18.48
C TYR A 723 19.73 -0.56 19.31
N ALA A 724 20.65 -1.50 19.07
CA ALA A 724 21.88 -1.64 19.87
C ALA A 724 22.86 -0.47 19.67
N THR A 725 22.91 0.11 18.47
CA THR A 725 23.82 1.24 18.19
C THR A 725 23.28 2.52 18.85
N ALA A 726 24.09 3.17 19.68
CA ALA A 726 23.74 4.46 20.26
C ALA A 726 23.88 5.59 19.23
N PHE A 727 23.06 6.63 19.37
CA PHE A 727 23.15 7.87 18.61
C PHE A 727 23.27 9.04 19.58
N THR A 728 24.24 9.91 19.35
CA THR A 728 24.53 11.11 20.15
C THR A 728 24.09 12.35 19.37
N PRO A 729 22.95 12.98 19.71
CA PRO A 729 22.52 14.21 19.04
C PRO A 729 23.42 15.38 19.47
N TRP A 730 23.45 16.44 18.66
CA TRP A 730 24.18 17.66 18.98
C TRP A 730 23.22 18.85 19.11
N PRO A 731 23.07 19.45 20.31
CA PRO A 731 22.23 20.63 20.49
C PRO A 731 22.74 21.84 19.69
N LEU A 732 21.84 22.69 19.20
CA LEU A 732 22.17 23.85 18.37
C LEU A 732 22.88 24.98 19.14
N ASP A 733 22.77 24.97 20.46
CA ASP A 733 23.40 25.89 21.41
C ASP A 733 24.74 25.37 21.97
N ALA A 734 25.03 24.07 21.81
CA ALA A 734 26.23 23.43 22.38
C ALA A 734 27.57 23.92 21.80
N SER A 735 27.58 24.57 20.64
CA SER A 735 28.79 25.17 20.05
C SER A 735 28.48 26.24 19.01
N SER A 736 29.38 27.23 18.88
CA SER A 736 29.31 28.24 17.82
C SER A 736 29.66 27.65 16.46
N ILE A 737 28.64 27.18 15.74
CA ILE A 737 28.79 26.71 14.35
C ILE A 737 29.13 27.92 13.46
N ALA A 738 30.29 27.87 12.82
CA ALA A 738 30.76 28.89 11.89
C ALA A 738 29.82 29.01 10.68
N LEU A 739 29.71 30.22 10.14
CA LEU A 739 28.93 30.50 8.93
C LEU A 739 29.82 30.28 7.70
N ASP A 740 29.43 29.36 6.82
CA ASP A 740 29.98 29.31 5.47
C ASP A 740 29.39 30.43 4.62
N MET A 741 30.09 31.56 4.57
CA MET A 741 29.68 32.74 3.82
C MET A 741 29.67 32.55 2.29
N SER A 742 30.19 31.43 1.77
CA SER A 742 30.10 31.11 0.34
C SER A 742 28.71 30.60 -0.06
N VAL A 743 27.98 30.00 0.88
CA VAL A 743 26.65 29.42 0.66
C VAL A 743 25.60 30.53 0.53
N LYS A 744 24.83 30.46 -0.55
CA LYS A 744 23.65 31.29 -0.87
C LYS A 744 22.40 30.42 -0.91
N THR A 745 21.25 31.05 -0.70
CA THR A 745 19.92 30.41 -0.74
C THR A 745 19.11 30.89 -1.94
N SER A 746 18.09 30.14 -2.36
CA SER A 746 17.17 30.56 -3.43
C SER A 746 16.53 31.92 -3.14
N LEU A 747 16.20 32.21 -1.88
CA LEU A 747 15.67 33.51 -1.42
C LEU A 747 16.59 34.69 -1.75
N ASP A 748 17.92 34.48 -1.81
CA ASP A 748 18.88 35.52 -2.15
C ASP A 748 18.74 35.95 -3.62
N LEU A 749 18.31 35.05 -4.50
CA LEU A 749 18.05 35.33 -5.91
C LEU A 749 16.68 35.99 -6.09
N PHE A 750 15.62 35.39 -5.54
CA PHE A 750 14.24 35.88 -5.65
C PHE A 750 14.12 37.36 -5.26
N TYR A 751 14.65 37.75 -4.09
CA TYR A 751 14.57 39.15 -3.63
C TYR A 751 15.62 40.08 -4.25
N SER A 752 16.70 39.55 -4.84
CA SER A 752 17.64 40.36 -5.61
C SER A 752 17.02 40.81 -6.94
N GLU A 753 16.22 39.97 -7.61
CA GLU A 753 15.57 40.36 -8.87
C GLU A 753 14.54 41.47 -8.64
N GLU A 754 13.71 41.39 -7.59
CA GLU A 754 12.77 42.46 -7.23
C GLU A 754 13.48 43.80 -6.99
N ALA A 755 14.65 43.77 -6.35
CA ALA A 755 15.45 44.97 -6.08
C ALA A 755 15.99 45.67 -7.35
N THR A 756 16.13 44.95 -8.47
CA THR A 756 16.58 45.54 -9.75
C THR A 756 15.50 46.34 -10.50
N GLY A 757 14.25 46.32 -10.03
CA GLY A 757 13.22 47.25 -10.50
C GLY A 757 12.72 47.02 -11.93
N ARG A 758 13.02 45.86 -12.57
CA ARG A 758 12.40 45.45 -13.83
C ARG A 758 10.92 45.12 -13.62
N ARG A 759 10.08 46.17 -13.62
CA ARG A 759 8.61 46.02 -13.64
C ARG A 759 8.21 45.07 -14.77
N LYS A 760 7.62 43.92 -14.44
CA LYS A 760 6.79 43.15 -15.39
C LYS A 760 5.80 44.14 -16.03
N PRO A 761 5.64 44.19 -17.37
CA PRO A 761 4.71 45.11 -18.00
C PRO A 761 3.31 44.92 -17.43
N GLY A 762 2.79 45.95 -16.75
CA GLY A 762 1.47 45.86 -16.11
C GLY A 762 0.39 45.53 -17.13
N PRO A 763 -0.70 44.83 -16.74
CA PRO A 763 -1.80 44.54 -17.65
C PRO A 763 -2.28 45.82 -18.34
N ARG A 764 -2.31 45.82 -19.68
CA ARG A 764 -2.85 46.95 -20.46
C ARG A 764 -4.20 47.34 -19.90
N SER A 765 -4.41 48.63 -19.62
CA SER A 765 -5.67 49.12 -19.08
C SER A 765 -6.81 48.71 -20.01
N LYS A 766 -7.80 47.99 -19.46
CA LYS A 766 -9.05 47.69 -20.16
C LYS A 766 -9.71 49.02 -20.50
N LYS A 767 -9.63 49.44 -21.77
CA LYS A 767 -10.34 50.62 -22.26
C LYS A 767 -11.83 50.44 -21.93
N LYS A 768 -12.41 51.38 -21.17
CA LYS A 768 -13.86 51.48 -21.05
C LYS A 768 -14.43 51.58 -22.46
N HIS A 769 -15.24 50.61 -22.86
CA HIS A 769 -16.11 50.78 -24.02
C HIS A 769 -17.27 51.66 -23.57
N ASN A 770 -17.27 52.93 -23.97
CA ASN A 770 -18.49 53.72 -23.96
C ASN A 770 -19.47 53.04 -24.93
N LYS A 771 -20.67 52.72 -24.46
CA LYS A 771 -21.80 52.47 -25.35
C LYS A 771 -22.28 53.83 -25.87
N GLU A 772 -21.89 54.19 -27.07
CA GLU A 772 -22.60 55.23 -27.82
C GLU A 772 -23.82 54.61 -28.51
N GLN A 773 -24.96 55.30 -28.38
CA GLN A 773 -26.20 54.94 -29.08
C GLN A 773 -26.21 55.59 -30.47
N ILE A 774 -26.21 54.77 -31.53
CA ILE A 774 -26.66 55.11 -32.88
C ILE A 774 -27.30 53.81 -33.39
N VAL A 775 -28.63 53.63 -33.49
CA VAL A 775 -29.63 54.35 -34.32
C VAL A 775 -29.38 54.17 -35.82
N LEU A 776 -29.62 52.96 -36.32
CA LEU A 776 -30.65 52.66 -37.34
C LEU A 776 -30.82 51.14 -37.50
#